data_AF-R7MGJ8-F1
#
_entry.id   AF-R7MGJ8-F1
#
_cell.length_a   1.000
_cell.length_b   1.000
_cell.length_c   1.000
_cell.angle_alpha   90.00
_cell.angle_beta   90.00
_cell.angle_gamma   90.00
#
_symmetry.space_group_name_H-M   'P 1'
#
loop_
_entity.id
_entity.type
_entity.pdbx_description
1 polymer ?
#
loop_
_entity_poly.entity_id
_entity_poly.type
_entity_poly.pdbx_seq_one_letter_code
_entity_poly.pdbx_strand_id
1 'polypeptide(L)'
;MRTNLIQAYLNGSPAAKQYNSDKAAKDFDVHKELNNRTFIKPLPSNGKLVRNNLFDIPAEFFKDVKYDINALRHSVKGEANDHELGRLNDMGMKLGGVAIASYLFTRKSTPLTKVMEFVGLASFFAAMDVWPKLALQLPAYLVHGFNIRQKYEDNYGRKKLLYQDHQFIPWDLYSDEEINKIGNRLKVPKDIPNRREFIQEKMRKIALQNNTMWMLTAGLATPITSALICNALTNPISKYQDGKINQKADNLLLNFNEEIKKVDYSKHQQELENLLSENKGKPITSELFEQIHSKLSEGLDRVVATDMQKDLESIIPTGSGYTIDQGVVDNIQNAIKTQLAPLNLSDEDLARILPNQDSLNHSFESKNLFRSGVKDFSEYSKEIQNVLNYNISEFIKANPDNPVNRKLLFVAKKLVHSPEFGADSPILKSLKFTPSAVLNEGAIKTIESASKILNQFKAEVGVLDKFAYLKAAQAPETILANSWNNITDDMLKSLNFTPKEIAKARIDREITGPLLREKLEYIVSDDTRYNQFVDNMFNKLSELHEKMASIDVPKDNNTNSYLGKVDTTYDGAAESLRKLGMNSLAQSINGKDGDVRSSAKHIQISFVKDRITGVKSSFYRLLNTVDVYRRIAQLDKNPAGTLHNKMPLQVKEEMLEFVKQMLLDAHTSDYAVKFFALRHPEINPPANASPEELARFYSQVEVQNGKVVNKVLGTHPENQLVELSNDKGFFGNVMRFVYKEPPNPDTVNRGQTSLIWEDFMNYRKELLDILGGDSNFAKPYHLVDGIVNSTSERRFLRLGCAPDEMFNKLCKQKFNSNKWFKMFGGIGAGLLGVTVLSQFFMGKMKVPTANKENK
;
A
#
# COMPACT_ATOMS: atom_id res chain seq x y z
N MET A 1 10.87 -11.65 33.50
CA MET A 1 10.18 -12.55 34.47
C MET A 1 8.89 -11.87 34.91
N ARG A 2 7.79 -12.62 34.90
CA ARG A 2 6.43 -12.17 35.24
C ARG A 2 6.20 -12.37 36.74
N THR A 3 5.64 -11.37 37.41
CA THR A 3 4.88 -11.55 38.65
C THR A 3 3.53 -10.88 38.47
N ASN A 4 2.48 -11.72 38.49
CA ASN A 4 1.11 -11.41 38.09
C ASN A 4 0.40 -10.55 39.15
N LEU A 5 -0.36 -9.58 38.64
CA LEU A 5 -1.39 -8.77 39.32
C LEU A 5 -2.45 -9.58 40.12
N ILE A 6 -2.43 -10.91 40.02
CA ILE A 6 -3.34 -11.82 40.74
C ILE A 6 -2.89 -12.00 42.21
N GLN A 7 -1.60 -11.87 42.54
CA GLN A 7 -1.13 -11.96 43.94
C GLN A 7 -1.50 -10.73 44.79
N ALA A 8 -1.69 -9.56 44.18
CA ALA A 8 -2.11 -8.35 44.89
C ALA A 8 -3.60 -8.37 45.27
N TYR A 9 -4.42 -9.16 44.56
CA TYR A 9 -5.86 -9.29 44.83
C TYR A 9 -6.18 -10.34 45.89
N LEU A 10 -5.26 -11.29 46.15
CA LEU A 10 -5.47 -12.39 47.09
C LEU A 10 -5.05 -12.07 48.54
N ASN A 11 -4.25 -11.03 48.78
CA ASN A 11 -3.70 -10.71 50.11
C ASN A 11 -4.29 -9.45 50.77
N GLY A 12 -5.37 -8.88 50.23
CA GLY A 12 -6.09 -7.75 50.84
C GLY A 12 -7.19 -8.22 51.80
N SER A 13 -6.85 -8.51 53.06
CA SER A 13 -7.85 -8.69 54.12
C SER A 13 -8.65 -7.40 54.34
N PRO A 14 -10.00 -7.42 54.31
CA PRO A 14 -10.80 -6.39 54.97
C PRO A 14 -10.88 -6.75 56.46
N ALA A 15 -10.41 -5.83 57.31
CA ALA A 15 -10.62 -5.88 58.74
C ALA A 15 -12.11 -6.07 59.05
N ALA A 16 -12.43 -7.18 59.73
CA ALA A 16 -13.75 -7.46 60.26
C ALA A 16 -14.16 -6.36 61.23
N LYS A 17 -15.15 -5.53 60.87
CA LYS A 17 -15.95 -4.83 61.88
C LYS A 17 -16.95 -5.84 62.43
N GLN A 18 -16.57 -6.47 63.54
CA GLN A 18 -17.47 -7.20 64.42
C GLN A 18 -18.63 -6.28 64.82
N TYR A 19 -19.86 -6.63 64.42
CA TYR A 19 -21.05 -6.14 65.10
C TYR A 19 -21.17 -6.93 66.41
N ASN A 20 -20.98 -6.24 67.54
CA ASN A 20 -21.27 -6.78 68.87
C ASN A 20 -22.77 -7.06 69.00
N SER A 21 -23.13 -8.33 69.18
CA SER A 21 -24.49 -8.80 69.46
C SER A 21 -24.91 -8.65 70.93
N ASP A 22 -24.13 -8.00 71.78
CA ASP A 22 -24.37 -7.94 73.23
C ASP A 22 -25.02 -6.64 73.69
N LYS A 23 -26.25 -6.41 73.24
CA LYS A 23 -27.30 -5.70 74.00
C LYS A 23 -28.67 -6.26 73.65
N ALA A 24 -28.87 -7.55 73.93
CA ALA A 24 -30.21 -8.11 74.07
C ALA A 24 -30.88 -7.47 75.31
N ALA A 25 -31.97 -6.74 75.12
CA ALA A 25 -32.92 -6.53 76.20
C ALA A 25 -33.53 -7.90 76.53
N LYS A 26 -33.25 -8.41 77.73
CA LYS A 26 -33.91 -9.61 78.27
C LYS A 26 -35.40 -9.27 78.44
N ASP A 27 -36.26 -10.15 77.90
CA ASP A 27 -37.73 -10.09 77.88
C ASP A 27 -38.39 -9.21 76.79
N PHE A 28 -38.05 -9.46 75.52
CA PHE A 28 -38.91 -9.03 74.40
C PHE A 28 -39.94 -10.12 74.08
N ASP A 29 -41.17 -9.96 74.57
CA ASP A 29 -42.31 -10.78 74.19
C ASP A 29 -42.82 -10.36 72.81
N VAL A 30 -42.42 -11.13 71.80
CA VAL A 30 -42.76 -10.93 70.38
C VAL A 30 -44.28 -10.90 70.15
N HIS A 31 -45.07 -11.61 70.97
CA HIS A 31 -46.53 -11.63 70.83
C HIS A 31 -47.20 -10.36 71.38
N LYS A 32 -46.55 -9.67 72.33
CA LYS A 32 -47.04 -8.40 72.89
C LYS A 32 -46.78 -7.20 71.97
N GLU A 33 -45.68 -7.23 71.19
CA GLU A 33 -45.33 -6.18 70.21
C GLU A 33 -46.02 -6.36 68.84
N LEU A 34 -46.29 -7.59 68.40
CA LEU A 34 -47.05 -7.84 67.17
C LEU A 34 -48.52 -7.42 67.26
N ASN A 35 -49.11 -7.42 68.46
CA ASN A 35 -50.48 -6.97 68.68
C ASN A 35 -50.65 -5.44 68.68
N ASN A 36 -49.55 -4.66 68.71
CA ASN A 36 -49.59 -3.21 68.89
C ASN A 36 -49.01 -2.38 67.71
N ARG A 37 -48.72 -2.99 66.55
CA ARG A 37 -48.32 -2.24 65.34
C ARG A 37 -49.37 -2.31 64.25
N THR A 38 -50.16 -1.25 64.16
CA THR A 38 -50.84 -0.85 62.93
C THR A 38 -49.80 -0.70 61.82
N PHE A 39 -49.96 -1.45 60.72
CA PHE A 39 -49.08 -1.41 59.56
C PHE A 39 -49.05 0.00 58.94
N ILE A 40 -48.01 0.79 59.25
CA ILE A 40 -47.67 1.98 58.46
C ILE A 40 -47.00 1.47 57.19
N LYS A 41 -47.68 1.60 56.04
CA LYS A 41 -47.10 1.33 54.71
C LYS A 41 -45.90 2.27 54.46
N PRO A 42 -44.77 1.78 53.91
CA PRO A 42 -43.70 2.65 53.46
C PRO A 42 -44.19 3.64 52.39
N LEU A 43 -43.60 4.83 52.34
CA LEU A 43 -43.90 5.86 51.33
C LEU A 43 -43.70 5.29 49.90
N PRO A 44 -44.58 5.64 48.94
CA PRO A 44 -44.49 5.11 47.58
C PRO A 44 -43.18 5.52 46.89
N SER A 45 -42.60 4.59 46.13
CA SER A 45 -41.44 4.83 45.27
C SER A 45 -41.79 5.87 44.19
N ASN A 46 -41.01 6.96 44.08
CA ASN A 46 -41.17 7.99 43.04
C ASN A 46 -40.46 7.65 41.71
N GLY A 47 -39.84 6.47 41.60
CA GLY A 47 -39.23 6.01 40.35
C GLY A 47 -40.26 5.56 39.32
N LYS A 48 -39.87 5.46 38.04
CA LYS A 48 -40.75 4.95 36.97
C LYS A 48 -40.02 4.02 36.00
N LEU A 49 -40.74 3.03 35.47
CA LEU A 49 -40.24 2.16 34.42
C LEU A 49 -40.20 2.91 33.08
N VAL A 50 -39.07 2.80 32.37
CA VAL A 50 -38.91 3.42 31.04
C VAL A 50 -39.53 2.53 29.97
N ARG A 51 -40.51 3.04 29.20
CA ARG A 51 -41.06 2.33 28.05
C ARG A 51 -40.05 2.33 26.90
N ASN A 52 -39.68 1.15 26.41
CA ASN A 52 -38.78 1.00 25.26
C ASN A 52 -39.54 0.35 24.09
N ASN A 53 -39.36 0.89 22.87
CA ASN A 53 -39.88 0.27 21.66
C ASN A 53 -38.91 -0.83 21.19
N LEU A 54 -39.38 -2.08 21.22
CA LEU A 54 -38.60 -3.29 20.98
C LEU A 54 -38.68 -3.79 19.53
N PHE A 55 -39.54 -3.21 18.70
CA PHE A 55 -39.89 -3.76 17.38
C PHE A 55 -39.27 -2.99 16.20
N ASP A 56 -38.66 -1.83 16.44
CA ASP A 56 -38.00 -1.00 15.41
C ASP A 56 -36.50 -1.34 15.21
N ILE A 57 -36.00 -2.37 15.90
CA ILE A 57 -34.57 -2.71 16.04
C ILE A 57 -33.82 -2.84 14.71
N PRO A 58 -34.33 -3.52 13.65
CA PRO A 58 -33.58 -3.66 12.40
C PRO A 58 -33.42 -2.34 11.65
N ALA A 59 -34.45 -1.48 11.67
CA ALA A 59 -34.46 -0.20 10.98
C ALA A 59 -33.68 0.89 11.77
N GLU A 60 -33.76 0.85 13.10
CA GLU A 60 -32.96 1.70 14.00
C GLU A 60 -31.48 1.33 13.95
N PHE A 61 -31.12 0.04 13.87
CA PHE A 61 -29.75 -0.43 13.76
C PHE A 61 -28.98 0.19 12.58
N PHE A 62 -29.53 0.16 11.37
CA PHE A 62 -28.87 0.74 10.20
C PHE A 62 -28.76 2.27 10.27
N LYS A 63 -29.72 2.94 10.92
CA LYS A 63 -29.68 4.39 11.16
C LYS A 63 -28.65 4.76 12.23
N ASP A 64 -28.60 4.01 13.32
CA ASP A 64 -27.67 4.22 14.45
C ASP A 64 -26.22 3.92 14.07
N VAL A 65 -25.95 2.85 13.32
CA VAL A 65 -24.59 2.55 12.82
C VAL A 65 -24.09 3.67 11.90
N LYS A 66 -24.94 4.15 10.98
CA LYS A 66 -24.60 5.27 10.10
C LYS A 66 -24.34 6.56 10.90
N TYR A 67 -25.14 6.81 11.93
CA TYR A 67 -24.98 7.96 12.81
C TYR A 67 -23.72 7.87 13.67
N ASP A 68 -23.42 6.71 14.26
CA ASP A 68 -22.23 6.50 15.09
C ASP A 68 -20.94 6.55 14.28
N ILE A 69 -20.95 6.09 13.02
CA ILE A 69 -19.83 6.29 12.08
C ILE A 69 -19.60 7.78 11.80
N ASN A 70 -20.67 8.56 11.63
CA ASN A 70 -20.56 10.00 11.43
C ASN A 70 -20.08 10.72 12.69
N ALA A 71 -20.61 10.38 13.86
CA ALA A 71 -20.22 10.92 15.15
C ALA A 71 -18.74 10.65 15.48
N LEU A 72 -18.27 9.43 15.23
CA LEU A 72 -16.88 9.05 15.47
C LEU A 72 -15.94 9.76 14.46
N ARG A 73 -16.37 9.92 13.21
CA ARG A 73 -15.65 10.70 12.20
C ARG A 73 -15.57 12.18 12.56
N HIS A 74 -16.66 12.79 13.02
CA HIS A 74 -16.68 14.18 13.46
C HIS A 74 -15.81 14.36 14.71
N SER A 75 -15.82 13.40 15.64
CA SER A 75 -15.01 13.45 16.85
C SER A 75 -13.50 13.42 16.54
N VAL A 76 -13.07 12.58 15.60
CA VAL A 76 -11.66 12.52 15.14
C VAL A 76 -11.22 13.82 14.46
N LYS A 77 -12.15 14.59 13.91
CA LYS A 77 -11.89 15.89 13.29
C LYS A 77 -12.08 17.09 14.23
N GLY A 78 -12.55 16.86 15.46
CA GLY A 78 -12.95 17.95 16.37
C GLY A 78 -14.24 18.67 15.96
N GLU A 79 -15.04 18.10 15.05
CA GLU A 79 -16.29 18.67 14.52
C GLU A 79 -17.55 18.06 15.20
N ALA A 80 -17.39 17.15 16.16
CA ALA A 80 -18.52 16.50 16.81
C ALA A 80 -19.26 17.46 17.73
N ASN A 81 -20.58 17.50 17.59
CA ASN A 81 -21.46 18.26 18.47
C ASN A 81 -21.70 17.52 19.81
N ASP A 82 -22.13 18.23 20.85
CA ASP A 82 -22.24 17.73 22.23
C ASP A 82 -23.06 16.43 22.36
N HIS A 83 -24.03 16.22 21.47
CA HIS A 83 -24.81 14.98 21.41
C HIS A 83 -24.00 13.79 20.85
N GLU A 84 -23.18 14.03 19.83
CA GLU A 84 -22.25 13.03 19.25
C GLU A 84 -21.11 12.70 20.24
N LEU A 85 -20.59 13.71 20.96
CA LEU A 85 -19.60 13.55 22.03
C LEU A 85 -20.18 12.85 23.27
N GLY A 86 -21.42 13.16 23.66
CA GLY A 86 -22.14 12.51 24.76
C GLY A 86 -22.36 11.02 24.56
N ARG A 87 -22.51 10.56 23.31
CA ARG A 87 -22.59 9.12 22.96
C ARG A 87 -21.23 8.41 23.06
N LEU A 88 -20.12 9.14 22.88
CA LEU A 88 -18.74 8.63 22.97
C LEU A 88 -18.19 8.62 24.41
N ASN A 89 -18.78 9.39 25.32
CA ASN A 89 -18.25 9.67 26.67
C ASN A 89 -18.58 8.64 27.77
N ASP A 90 -19.06 7.43 27.45
CA ASP A 90 -19.20 6.36 28.47
C ASP A 90 -17.81 5.75 28.76
N MET A 91 -17.21 6.24 29.85
CA MET A 91 -15.76 6.33 30.09
C MET A 91 -15.07 4.98 30.37
N GLY A 92 -13.98 4.71 29.66
CA GLY A 92 -13.07 3.58 29.87
C GLY A 92 -12.90 2.73 28.60
N MET A 93 -13.93 1.97 28.24
CA MET A 93 -13.88 1.03 27.10
C MET A 93 -13.90 1.75 25.73
N LYS A 94 -14.69 2.81 25.57
CA LYS A 94 -14.75 3.62 24.34
C LYS A 94 -13.49 4.47 24.16
N LEU A 95 -13.01 5.10 25.23
CA LEU A 95 -11.76 5.87 25.22
C LEU A 95 -10.54 4.98 24.96
N GLY A 96 -10.44 3.82 25.62
CA GLY A 96 -9.40 2.83 25.35
C GLY A 96 -9.47 2.27 23.92
N GLY A 97 -10.68 2.04 23.42
CA GLY A 97 -10.92 1.63 22.04
C GLY A 97 -10.50 2.68 21.00
N VAL A 98 -10.85 3.96 21.22
CA VAL A 98 -10.40 5.08 20.38
C VAL A 98 -8.88 5.25 20.45
N ALA A 99 -8.27 5.07 21.61
CA ALA A 99 -6.81 5.07 21.76
C ALA A 99 -6.14 3.93 20.96
N ILE A 100 -6.70 2.71 21.00
CA ILE A 100 -6.22 1.58 20.20
C ILE A 100 -6.38 1.84 18.70
N ALA A 101 -7.55 2.31 18.27
CA ALA A 101 -7.81 2.65 16.87
C ALA A 101 -6.88 3.76 16.39
N SER A 102 -6.61 4.76 17.23
CA SER A 102 -5.67 5.85 16.93
C SER A 102 -4.22 5.34 16.86
N TYR A 103 -3.82 4.43 17.75
CA TYR A 103 -2.51 3.78 17.70
C TYR A 103 -2.35 2.87 16.47
N LEU A 104 -3.37 2.13 16.08
CA LEU A 104 -3.35 1.33 14.85
C LEU A 104 -3.34 2.23 13.62
N PHE A 105 -4.10 3.33 13.64
CA PHE A 105 -4.12 4.36 12.60
C PHE A 105 -2.73 4.95 12.32
N THR A 106 -1.91 5.22 13.35
CA THR A 106 -0.55 5.74 13.14
C THR A 106 0.40 4.72 12.51
N ARG A 107 0.11 3.41 12.64
CA ARG A 107 0.94 2.32 12.11
C ARG A 107 0.54 1.84 10.71
N LYS A 108 -0.62 2.23 10.20
CA LYS A 108 -1.05 1.88 8.84
C LYS A 108 -0.50 2.87 7.82
N SER A 109 -0.13 2.37 6.64
CA SER A 109 0.36 3.22 5.54
C SER A 109 -0.78 3.78 4.69
N THR A 110 -1.90 3.05 4.53
CA THR A 110 -2.95 3.40 3.55
C THR A 110 -4.16 4.12 4.17
N PRO A 111 -4.79 5.08 3.46
CA PRO A 111 -5.94 5.83 3.98
C PRO A 111 -7.19 4.99 4.30
N LEU A 112 -7.54 3.97 3.51
CA LEU A 112 -8.72 3.14 3.81
C LEU A 112 -8.45 2.27 5.03
N THR A 113 -7.30 1.60 5.11
CA THR A 113 -6.98 0.77 6.28
C THR A 113 -6.99 1.61 7.56
N LYS A 114 -6.48 2.84 7.51
CA LYS A 114 -6.59 3.82 8.59
C LYS A 114 -8.04 4.09 9.02
N VAL A 115 -8.93 4.37 8.08
CA VAL A 115 -10.36 4.59 8.38
C VAL A 115 -11.03 3.31 8.87
N MET A 116 -10.60 2.15 8.35
CA MET A 116 -11.15 0.85 8.73
C MET A 116 -10.85 0.47 10.17
N GLU A 117 -9.80 0.99 10.80
CA GLU A 117 -9.57 0.80 12.24
C GLU A 117 -10.69 1.45 13.07
N PHE A 118 -11.12 2.65 12.68
CA PHE A 118 -12.23 3.35 13.34
C PHE A 118 -13.59 2.73 12.99
N VAL A 119 -13.77 2.26 11.75
CA VAL A 119 -14.98 1.53 11.36
C VAL A 119 -15.07 0.20 12.11
N GLY A 120 -13.95 -0.50 12.29
CA GLY A 120 -13.85 -1.71 13.11
C GLY A 120 -14.27 -1.45 14.54
N LEU A 121 -13.78 -0.36 15.13
CA LEU A 121 -14.16 0.07 16.47
C LEU A 121 -15.67 0.39 16.58
N ALA A 122 -16.20 1.18 15.65
CA ALA A 122 -17.63 1.53 15.62
C ALA A 122 -18.50 0.28 15.43
N SER A 123 -18.10 -0.62 14.52
CA SER A 123 -18.77 -1.88 14.24
C SER A 123 -18.77 -2.81 15.44
N PHE A 124 -17.70 -2.81 16.23
CA PHE A 124 -17.60 -3.57 17.48
C PHE A 124 -18.62 -3.06 18.51
N PHE A 125 -18.69 -1.74 18.75
CA PHE A 125 -19.68 -1.18 19.69
C PHE A 125 -21.11 -1.34 19.21
N ALA A 126 -21.36 -1.17 17.91
CA ALA A 126 -22.66 -1.44 17.32
C ALA A 126 -23.06 -2.91 17.52
N ALA A 127 -22.14 -3.86 17.29
CA ALA A 127 -22.37 -5.26 17.53
C ALA A 127 -22.66 -5.57 19.01
N MET A 128 -21.97 -4.92 19.95
CA MET A 128 -22.22 -5.06 21.39
C MET A 128 -23.59 -4.54 21.84
N ASP A 129 -24.09 -3.47 21.22
CA ASP A 129 -25.42 -2.91 21.56
C ASP A 129 -26.56 -3.71 20.92
N VAL A 130 -26.35 -4.23 19.73
CA VAL A 130 -27.40 -4.87 18.91
C VAL A 130 -27.59 -6.33 19.28
N TRP A 131 -26.51 -7.06 19.56
CA TRP A 131 -26.59 -8.48 19.91
C TRP A 131 -27.52 -8.76 21.11
N PRO A 132 -27.43 -8.04 22.24
CA PRO A 132 -28.29 -8.29 23.38
C PRO A 132 -29.77 -7.95 23.11
N LYS A 133 -30.03 -6.96 22.26
CA LYS A 133 -31.39 -6.57 21.88
C LYS A 133 -32.05 -7.64 21.02
N LEU A 134 -31.34 -8.13 20.00
CA LEU A 134 -31.84 -9.10 19.03
C LEU A 134 -31.85 -10.55 19.57
N ALA A 135 -30.77 -10.99 20.22
CA ALA A 135 -30.59 -12.40 20.58
C ALA A 135 -31.22 -12.75 21.93
N LEU A 136 -31.45 -11.77 22.81
CA LEU A 136 -31.92 -12.01 24.18
C LEU A 136 -33.18 -11.22 24.48
N GLN A 137 -33.16 -9.90 24.36
CA GLN A 137 -34.25 -9.03 24.83
C GLN A 137 -35.56 -9.28 24.09
N LEU A 138 -35.53 -9.30 22.75
CA LEU A 138 -36.71 -9.56 21.93
C LEU A 138 -37.24 -11.00 22.11
N PRO A 139 -36.42 -12.06 22.00
CA PRO A 139 -36.86 -13.43 22.27
C PRO A 139 -37.42 -13.63 23.68
N ALA A 140 -36.75 -13.13 24.72
CA ALA A 140 -37.22 -13.24 26.09
C ALA A 140 -38.54 -12.51 26.31
N TYR A 141 -38.73 -11.33 25.69
CA TYR A 141 -40.02 -10.63 25.74
C TYR A 141 -41.14 -11.44 25.07
N LEU A 142 -40.88 -12.06 23.91
CA LEU A 142 -41.85 -12.89 23.21
C LEU A 142 -42.23 -14.14 24.01
N VAL A 143 -41.25 -14.82 24.61
CA VAL A 143 -41.45 -16.07 25.36
C VAL A 143 -42.00 -15.82 26.76
N HIS A 144 -41.39 -14.91 27.52
CA HIS A 144 -41.65 -14.73 28.95
C HIS A 144 -42.56 -13.53 29.27
N GLY A 145 -42.81 -12.64 28.31
CA GLY A 145 -43.80 -11.57 28.45
C GLY A 145 -43.33 -10.30 29.15
N PHE A 146 -42.04 -10.18 29.48
CA PHE A 146 -41.47 -9.01 30.10
C PHE A 146 -40.08 -8.69 29.52
N ASN A 147 -39.67 -7.43 29.62
CA ASN A 147 -38.37 -6.99 29.12
C ASN A 147 -37.28 -7.32 30.16
N ILE A 148 -36.43 -8.31 29.87
CA ILE A 148 -35.29 -8.72 30.71
C ILE A 148 -34.21 -7.63 30.91
N ARG A 149 -34.21 -6.59 30.08
CA ARG A 149 -33.31 -5.43 30.18
C ARG A 149 -34.11 -4.15 30.44
N GLN A 150 -35.21 -4.26 31.18
CA GLN A 150 -36.03 -3.13 31.60
C GLN A 150 -35.16 -2.08 32.28
N LYS A 151 -35.37 -0.81 31.95
CA LYS A 151 -34.73 0.32 32.65
C LYS A 151 -35.74 0.98 33.58
N TYR A 152 -35.26 1.47 34.71
CA TYR A 152 -36.02 2.35 35.59
C TYR A 152 -35.26 3.66 35.78
N GLU A 153 -36.01 4.74 35.96
CA GLU A 153 -35.48 6.04 36.35
C GLU A 153 -35.58 6.16 37.87
N ASP A 154 -34.45 6.41 38.53
CA ASP A 154 -34.42 6.64 39.97
C ASP A 154 -34.85 8.07 40.34
N ASN A 155 -34.96 8.35 41.65
CA ASN A 155 -35.40 9.64 42.16
C ASN A 155 -34.47 10.82 41.79
N TYR A 156 -33.28 10.54 41.22
CA TYR A 156 -32.33 11.54 40.74
C TYR A 156 -32.33 11.65 39.20
N GLY A 157 -33.31 11.05 38.52
CA GLY A 157 -33.42 11.06 37.06
C GLY A 157 -32.45 10.11 36.34
N ARG A 158 -31.72 9.25 37.06
CA ARG A 158 -30.72 8.35 36.45
C ARG A 158 -31.40 7.08 35.97
N LYS A 159 -31.15 6.70 34.71
CA LYS A 159 -31.66 5.46 34.11
C LYS A 159 -30.75 4.28 34.43
N LYS A 160 -31.24 3.30 35.18
CA LYS A 160 -30.53 2.08 35.56
C LYS A 160 -31.24 0.85 35.01
N LEU A 161 -30.48 -0.23 34.78
CA LEU A 161 -31.05 -1.52 34.42
C LEU A 161 -31.68 -2.16 35.67
N LEU A 162 -32.95 -2.53 35.57
CA LEU A 162 -33.75 -3.04 36.68
C LEU A 162 -33.20 -4.35 37.26
N TYR A 163 -32.64 -5.21 36.40
CA TYR A 163 -32.13 -6.53 36.77
C TYR A 163 -30.59 -6.59 36.82
N GLN A 164 -29.91 -5.45 36.87
CA GLN A 164 -28.45 -5.42 36.90
C GLN A 164 -27.89 -5.80 38.27
N ASP A 165 -28.48 -5.25 39.33
CA ASP A 165 -28.17 -5.63 40.70
C ASP A 165 -29.14 -6.74 41.15
N HIS A 166 -28.58 -7.88 41.52
CA HIS A 166 -29.38 -9.01 41.98
C HIS A 166 -29.78 -8.83 43.45
N GLN A 167 -29.05 -8.05 44.25
CA GLN A 167 -29.31 -7.90 45.68
C GLN A 167 -30.42 -6.89 45.95
N PHE A 168 -30.59 -5.89 45.07
CA PHE A 168 -31.62 -4.87 45.19
C PHE A 168 -32.35 -4.64 43.87
N ILE A 169 -33.58 -5.15 43.76
CA ILE A 169 -34.47 -4.92 42.62
C ILE A 169 -35.68 -4.12 43.12
N PRO A 170 -35.96 -2.93 42.57
CA PRO A 170 -37.08 -2.09 43.02
C PRO A 170 -38.40 -2.61 42.45
N TRP A 171 -38.89 -3.72 43.01
CA TRP A 171 -40.12 -4.40 42.59
C TRP A 171 -41.39 -3.57 42.75
N ASP A 172 -41.37 -2.56 43.62
CA ASP A 172 -42.47 -1.63 43.87
C ASP A 172 -42.82 -0.77 42.65
N LEU A 173 -41.95 -0.75 41.63
CA LEU A 173 -42.19 -0.07 40.35
C LEU A 173 -43.15 -0.81 39.41
N TYR A 174 -43.42 -2.10 39.67
CA TYR A 174 -44.41 -2.87 38.91
C TYR A 174 -45.74 -2.93 39.67
N SER A 175 -46.84 -2.68 38.96
CA SER A 175 -48.18 -2.82 39.52
C SER A 175 -48.55 -4.30 39.73
N ASP A 176 -49.48 -4.58 40.65
CA ASP A 176 -50.02 -5.93 40.85
C ASP A 176 -50.62 -6.52 39.56
N GLU A 177 -51.28 -5.69 38.75
CA GLU A 177 -51.85 -6.10 37.47
C GLU A 177 -50.77 -6.53 36.46
N GLU A 178 -49.67 -5.77 36.38
CA GLU A 178 -48.55 -6.08 35.49
C GLU A 178 -47.83 -7.37 35.92
N ILE A 179 -47.55 -7.53 37.22
CA ILE A 179 -46.94 -8.76 37.76
C ILE A 179 -47.85 -9.97 37.53
N ASN A 180 -49.16 -9.83 37.75
CA ASN A 180 -50.10 -10.93 37.52
C ASN A 180 -50.22 -11.30 36.04
N LYS A 181 -50.17 -10.32 35.12
CA LYS A 181 -50.14 -10.55 33.67
C LYS A 181 -48.88 -11.31 33.25
N ILE A 182 -47.73 -10.93 33.78
CA ILE A 182 -46.46 -11.63 33.55
C ILE A 182 -46.51 -13.04 34.14
N GLY A 183 -47.03 -13.19 35.36
CA GLY A 183 -47.20 -14.50 36.03
C GLY A 183 -48.08 -15.47 35.25
N ASN A 184 -49.15 -14.97 34.62
CA ASN A 184 -50.01 -15.78 33.74
C ASN A 184 -49.24 -16.25 32.49
N ARG A 185 -48.43 -15.37 31.88
CA ARG A 185 -47.59 -15.70 30.72
C ARG A 185 -46.47 -16.67 31.07
N LEU A 186 -45.92 -16.59 32.28
CA LEU A 186 -44.94 -17.52 32.85
C LEU A 186 -45.55 -18.84 33.34
N LYS A 187 -46.87 -19.05 33.17
CA LYS A 187 -47.62 -20.23 33.62
C LYS A 187 -47.44 -20.53 35.12
N VAL A 188 -47.42 -19.48 35.96
CA VAL A 188 -47.38 -19.63 37.41
C VAL A 188 -48.79 -19.90 37.95
N PRO A 189 -49.03 -21.01 38.69
CA PRO A 189 -50.33 -21.33 39.26
C PRO A 189 -50.88 -20.19 40.13
N LYS A 190 -52.21 -20.04 40.19
CA LYS A 190 -52.86 -18.92 40.92
C LYS A 190 -53.00 -19.18 42.41
N ASP A 191 -52.93 -20.43 42.80
CA ASP A 191 -53.22 -21.03 44.11
C ASP A 191 -52.00 -21.22 45.01
N ILE A 192 -50.83 -20.71 44.60
CA ILE A 192 -49.61 -20.81 45.41
C ILE A 192 -49.53 -19.71 46.48
N PRO A 193 -49.02 -20.01 47.67
CA PRO A 193 -48.73 -18.99 48.67
C PRO A 193 -47.66 -18.02 48.14
N ASN A 194 -47.78 -16.73 48.49
CA ASN A 194 -46.87 -15.66 48.08
C ASN A 194 -46.60 -15.61 46.55
N ARG A 195 -47.65 -15.77 45.74
CA ARG A 195 -47.56 -15.79 44.26
C ARG A 195 -46.76 -14.61 43.68
N ARG A 196 -46.92 -13.39 44.22
CA ARG A 196 -46.19 -12.19 43.77
C ARG A 196 -44.69 -12.36 43.92
N GLU A 197 -44.21 -12.78 45.10
CA GLU A 197 -42.79 -13.02 45.38
C GLU A 197 -42.23 -14.12 44.46
N PHE A 198 -42.99 -15.19 44.25
CA PHE A 198 -42.59 -16.27 43.35
C PHE A 198 -42.46 -15.82 41.89
N ILE A 199 -43.37 -14.97 41.40
CA ILE A 199 -43.28 -14.40 40.04
C ILE A 199 -42.06 -13.50 39.92
N GLN A 200 -41.81 -12.64 40.92
CA GLN A 200 -40.65 -11.75 40.96
C GLN A 200 -39.32 -12.52 40.97
N GLU A 201 -39.22 -13.57 41.79
CA GLU A 201 -38.04 -14.44 41.83
C GLU A 201 -37.83 -15.18 40.51
N LYS A 202 -38.91 -15.65 39.87
CA LYS A 202 -38.85 -16.26 38.53
C LYS A 202 -38.39 -15.28 37.46
N MET A 203 -38.86 -14.04 37.50
CA MET A 203 -38.42 -12.95 36.61
C MET A 203 -36.94 -12.64 36.82
N ARG A 204 -36.48 -12.52 38.08
CA ARG A 204 -35.06 -12.33 38.43
C ARG A 204 -34.20 -13.47 37.89
N LYS A 205 -34.64 -14.72 38.05
CA LYS A 205 -33.92 -15.90 37.54
C LYS A 205 -33.78 -15.90 36.02
N ILE A 206 -34.86 -15.57 35.29
CA ILE A 206 -34.84 -15.48 33.82
C ILE A 206 -33.90 -14.36 33.36
N ALA A 207 -33.93 -13.20 34.03
CA ALA A 207 -33.04 -12.08 33.71
C ALA A 207 -31.56 -12.43 33.99
N LEU A 208 -31.26 -13.10 35.12
CA LEU A 208 -29.92 -13.59 35.45
C LEU A 208 -29.42 -14.57 34.39
N GLN A 209 -30.23 -15.58 34.04
CA GLN A 209 -29.86 -16.59 33.03
C GLN A 209 -29.63 -15.95 31.66
N ASN A 210 -30.40 -14.92 31.30
CA ASN A 210 -30.19 -14.14 30.09
C ASN A 210 -28.91 -13.30 30.12
N ASN A 211 -28.58 -12.67 31.26
CA ASN A 211 -27.32 -11.94 31.42
C ASN A 211 -26.11 -12.89 31.34
N THR A 212 -26.21 -14.09 31.90
CA THR A 212 -25.20 -15.15 31.72
C THR A 212 -25.09 -15.57 30.25
N MET A 213 -26.21 -15.78 29.56
CA MET A 213 -26.23 -16.13 28.13
C MET A 213 -25.61 -15.01 27.27
N TRP A 214 -25.83 -13.74 27.62
CA TRP A 214 -25.15 -12.63 26.98
C TRP A 214 -23.63 -12.73 27.13
N MET A 215 -23.13 -12.96 28.35
CA MET A 215 -21.68 -13.10 28.57
C MET A 215 -21.09 -14.28 27.81
N LEU A 216 -21.80 -15.41 27.73
CA LEU A 216 -21.37 -16.60 26.99
C LEU A 216 -21.35 -16.39 25.47
N THR A 217 -22.29 -15.60 24.94
CA THR A 217 -22.45 -15.40 23.50
C THR A 217 -21.68 -14.18 22.97
N ALA A 218 -21.46 -13.15 23.79
CA ALA A 218 -20.83 -11.89 23.38
C ALA A 218 -19.42 -12.08 22.81
N GLY A 219 -18.62 -12.97 23.41
CA GLY A 219 -17.24 -13.24 22.95
C GLY A 219 -17.14 -13.79 21.52
N LEU A 220 -18.20 -14.44 21.02
CA LEU A 220 -18.26 -14.96 19.65
C LEU A 220 -19.13 -14.07 18.75
N ALA A 221 -20.28 -13.62 19.25
CA ALA A 221 -21.23 -12.83 18.48
C ALA A 221 -20.69 -11.46 18.09
N THR A 222 -20.04 -10.75 19.03
CA THR A 222 -19.57 -9.39 18.79
C THR A 222 -18.51 -9.34 17.67
N PRO A 223 -17.46 -10.20 17.65
CA PRO A 223 -16.53 -10.25 16.53
C PRO A 223 -17.20 -10.63 15.19
N ILE A 224 -18.12 -11.59 15.19
CA ILE A 224 -18.81 -12.04 13.97
C ILE A 224 -19.67 -10.91 13.39
N THR A 225 -20.53 -10.30 14.20
CA THR A 225 -21.40 -9.21 13.77
C THR A 225 -20.57 -7.98 13.37
N SER A 226 -19.52 -7.63 14.11
CA SER A 226 -18.60 -6.55 13.74
C SER A 226 -17.96 -6.79 12.38
N ALA A 227 -17.49 -8.01 12.11
CA ALA A 227 -16.87 -8.34 10.84
C ALA A 227 -17.87 -8.22 9.68
N LEU A 228 -19.10 -8.70 9.86
CA LEU A 228 -20.17 -8.57 8.86
C LEU A 228 -20.50 -7.10 8.56
N ILE A 229 -20.56 -6.24 9.59
CA ILE A 229 -20.76 -4.80 9.44
C ILE A 229 -19.59 -4.18 8.67
N CYS A 230 -18.33 -4.46 9.06
CA CYS A 230 -17.15 -3.96 8.34
C CYS A 230 -17.17 -4.32 6.86
N ASN A 231 -17.45 -5.60 6.54
CA ASN A 231 -17.51 -6.07 5.15
C ASN A 231 -18.62 -5.39 4.35
N ALA A 232 -19.79 -5.15 4.96
CA ALA A 232 -20.89 -4.42 4.32
C ALA A 232 -20.54 -2.94 4.07
N LEU A 233 -19.74 -2.34 4.94
CA LEU A 233 -19.33 -0.94 4.86
C LEU A 233 -18.12 -0.69 3.95
N THR A 234 -17.33 -1.72 3.61
CA THR A 234 -16.15 -1.56 2.74
C THR A 234 -16.47 -0.85 1.43
N ASN A 235 -17.40 -1.38 0.65
CA ASN A 235 -17.73 -0.83 -0.67
C ASN A 235 -18.24 0.63 -0.63
N PRO A 236 -19.22 1.00 0.21
CA PRO A 236 -19.67 2.40 0.27
C PRO A 236 -18.59 3.35 0.79
N ILE A 237 -17.73 2.90 1.73
CA ILE A 237 -16.63 3.72 2.24
C ILE A 237 -15.57 3.95 1.16
N SER A 238 -15.17 2.90 0.42
CA SER A 238 -14.20 3.03 -0.68
C SER A 238 -14.69 4.03 -1.74
N LYS A 239 -15.95 3.94 -2.16
CA LYS A 239 -16.54 4.89 -3.13
C LYS A 239 -16.53 6.34 -2.65
N TYR A 240 -16.83 6.57 -1.38
CA TYR A 240 -16.80 7.91 -0.80
C TYR A 240 -15.36 8.44 -0.65
N GLN A 241 -14.41 7.56 -0.32
CA GLN A 241 -13.01 7.91 -0.22
C GLN A 241 -12.39 8.24 -1.58
N ASP A 242 -12.81 7.58 -2.67
CA ASP A 242 -12.28 7.82 -4.01
C ASP A 242 -12.31 9.31 -4.39
N GLY A 243 -13.45 9.98 -4.21
CA GLY A 243 -13.58 11.40 -4.52
C GLY A 243 -12.64 12.27 -3.69
N LYS A 244 -12.47 11.94 -2.39
CA LYS A 244 -11.57 12.68 -1.49
C LYS A 244 -10.10 12.41 -1.76
N ILE A 245 -9.75 11.17 -2.10
CA ILE A 245 -8.39 10.78 -2.44
C ILE A 245 -7.99 11.43 -3.76
N ASN A 246 -8.89 11.49 -4.74
CA ASN A 246 -8.68 12.20 -6.00
C ASN A 246 -8.44 13.68 -5.77
N GLN A 247 -9.34 14.37 -5.06
CA GLN A 247 -9.16 15.79 -4.70
C GLN A 247 -7.87 16.01 -3.91
N LYS A 248 -7.54 15.12 -2.96
CA LYS A 248 -6.31 15.22 -2.18
C LYS A 248 -5.08 15.10 -3.07
N ALA A 249 -5.07 14.18 -4.02
CA ALA A 249 -3.98 14.05 -4.98
C ALA A 249 -3.87 15.31 -5.84
N ASP A 250 -4.97 15.79 -6.42
CA ASP A 250 -4.96 17.00 -7.27
C ASP A 250 -4.49 18.24 -6.48
N ASN A 251 -4.90 18.37 -5.22
CA ASN A 251 -4.43 19.43 -4.32
C ASN A 251 -2.91 19.37 -4.04
N LEU A 252 -2.26 18.21 -4.12
CA LEU A 252 -0.79 18.13 -3.99
C LEU A 252 -0.10 18.85 -5.15
N LEU A 253 -0.66 18.78 -6.37
CA LEU A 253 -0.11 19.49 -7.53
C LEU A 253 -0.47 20.98 -7.51
N LEU A 254 -1.70 21.32 -7.13
CA LEU A 254 -2.15 22.72 -7.03
C LEU A 254 -1.34 23.50 -5.98
N ASN A 255 -1.07 22.88 -4.83
CA ASN A 255 -0.35 23.48 -3.71
C ASN A 255 1.09 22.95 -3.60
N PHE A 256 1.71 22.57 -4.73
CA PHE A 256 3.00 21.88 -4.77
C PHE A 256 4.07 22.57 -3.92
N ASN A 257 4.23 23.89 -4.10
CA ASN A 257 5.20 24.70 -3.35
C ASN A 257 4.93 24.76 -1.84
N GLU A 258 3.67 24.68 -1.42
CA GLU A 258 3.30 24.66 0.01
C GLU A 258 3.52 23.29 0.63
N GLU A 259 3.26 22.21 -0.12
CA GLU A 259 3.50 20.84 0.33
C GLU A 259 4.99 20.55 0.48
N ILE A 260 5.85 21.09 -0.40
CA ILE A 260 7.32 20.99 -0.29
C ILE A 260 7.81 21.55 1.04
N LYS A 261 7.28 22.70 1.48
CA LYS A 261 7.67 23.37 2.74
C LYS A 261 7.35 22.54 3.99
N LYS A 262 6.51 21.51 3.89
CA LYS A 262 6.19 20.60 5.01
C LYS A 262 7.29 19.56 5.23
N VAL A 263 8.19 19.39 4.28
CA VAL A 263 9.32 18.46 4.36
C VAL A 263 10.53 19.22 4.91
N ASP A 264 10.98 18.84 6.10
CA ASP A 264 12.09 19.51 6.79
C ASP A 264 13.39 18.71 6.69
N TYR A 265 14.35 19.24 5.93
CA TYR A 265 15.72 18.72 5.82
C TYR A 265 16.74 19.54 6.62
N SER A 266 16.31 20.50 7.44
CA SER A 266 17.20 21.40 8.20
C SER A 266 18.16 20.64 9.11
N LYS A 267 17.67 19.60 9.80
CA LYS A 267 18.51 18.74 10.66
C LYS A 267 19.61 18.06 9.86
N HIS A 268 19.27 17.48 8.71
CA HIS A 268 20.23 16.80 7.84
C HIS A 268 21.28 17.77 7.29
N GLN A 269 20.83 18.97 6.92
CA GLN A 269 21.72 20.03 6.47
C GLN A 269 22.68 20.49 7.56
N GLN A 270 22.21 20.68 8.79
CA GLN A 270 23.06 21.02 9.94
C GLN A 270 24.08 19.93 10.26
N GLU A 271 23.69 18.66 10.20
CA GLU A 271 24.62 17.54 10.41
C GLU A 271 25.75 17.53 9.38
N LEU A 272 25.44 17.82 8.10
CA LEU A 272 26.46 17.94 7.05
C LEU A 272 27.34 19.17 7.26
N GLU A 273 26.75 20.34 7.55
CA GLU A 273 27.50 21.59 7.81
C GLU A 273 28.45 21.42 9.01
N ASN A 274 28.03 20.73 10.07
CA ASN A 274 28.88 20.37 11.20
C ASN A 274 30.04 19.45 10.77
N LEU A 275 29.75 18.39 10.01
CA LEU A 275 30.78 17.48 9.49
C LEU A 275 31.83 18.22 8.65
N LEU A 276 31.40 19.12 7.76
CA LEU A 276 32.30 19.88 6.89
C LEU A 276 33.12 20.91 7.68
N SER A 277 32.51 21.62 8.62
CA SER A 277 33.18 22.63 9.43
C SER A 277 34.20 22.03 10.40
N GLU A 278 33.87 20.90 11.05
CA GLU A 278 34.77 20.17 11.94
C GLU A 278 35.99 19.58 11.20
N ASN A 279 35.90 19.36 9.88
CA ASN A 279 36.95 18.78 9.06
C ASN A 279 37.61 19.76 8.07
N LYS A 280 37.31 21.06 8.18
CA LYS A 280 37.93 22.10 7.35
C LYS A 280 39.45 22.09 7.49
N GLY A 281 40.16 22.02 6.36
CA GLY A 281 41.63 21.98 6.32
C GLY A 281 42.26 20.64 6.70
N LYS A 282 41.48 19.63 7.09
CA LYS A 282 41.99 18.27 7.38
C LYS A 282 42.16 17.45 6.08
N PRO A 283 43.03 16.43 6.09
CA PRO A 283 43.17 15.50 4.97
C PRO A 283 41.86 14.78 4.64
N ILE A 284 41.56 14.60 3.35
CA ILE A 284 40.39 13.84 2.90
C ILE A 284 40.74 12.34 2.94
N THR A 285 40.44 11.70 4.07
CA THR A 285 40.53 10.24 4.23
C THR A 285 39.39 9.54 3.51
N SER A 286 39.54 8.25 3.18
CA SER A 286 38.45 7.45 2.61
C SER A 286 37.23 7.42 3.54
N GLU A 287 37.44 7.37 4.86
CA GLU A 287 36.35 7.40 5.83
C GLU A 287 35.57 8.73 5.81
N LEU A 288 36.27 9.88 5.77
CA LEU A 288 35.62 11.18 5.67
C LEU A 288 34.85 11.33 4.35
N PHE A 289 35.44 10.83 3.25
CA PHE A 289 34.79 10.81 1.95
C PHE A 289 33.47 10.02 1.98
N GLU A 290 33.49 8.80 2.53
CA GLU A 290 32.30 7.96 2.65
C GLU A 290 31.23 8.58 3.55
N GLN A 291 31.62 9.26 4.64
CA GLN A 291 30.67 9.99 5.49
C GLN A 291 29.98 11.14 4.74
N ILE A 292 30.74 11.92 3.96
CA ILE A 292 30.20 13.01 3.13
C ILE A 292 29.28 12.43 2.05
N HIS A 293 29.72 11.39 1.34
CA HIS A 293 28.94 10.73 0.30
C HIS A 293 27.64 10.14 0.84
N SER A 294 27.69 9.40 1.96
CA SER A 294 26.52 8.81 2.59
C SER A 294 25.49 9.86 3.00
N LYS A 295 25.94 11.00 3.57
CA LYS A 295 25.04 12.09 3.93
C LYS A 295 24.43 12.76 2.70
N LEU A 296 25.19 12.99 1.62
CA LEU A 296 24.63 13.58 0.40
C LEU A 296 23.66 12.65 -0.34
N SER A 297 23.97 11.36 -0.38
CA SER A 297 23.21 10.35 -1.13
C SER A 297 22.00 9.79 -0.38
N GLU A 298 21.83 10.13 0.90
CA GLU A 298 20.70 9.65 1.70
C GLU A 298 19.34 10.00 1.05
N GLY A 299 18.56 8.95 0.78
CA GLY A 299 17.24 9.06 0.15
C GLY A 299 17.24 9.09 -1.38
N LEU A 300 18.40 8.98 -2.04
CA LEU A 300 18.49 8.88 -3.50
C LEU A 300 18.52 7.43 -3.99
N ASP A 301 18.12 7.21 -5.24
CA ASP A 301 18.26 5.92 -5.90
C ASP A 301 19.75 5.50 -6.00
N ARG A 302 20.00 4.18 -6.02
CA ARG A 302 21.36 3.62 -6.05
C ARG A 302 22.17 4.10 -7.26
N VAL A 303 21.55 4.22 -8.44
CA VAL A 303 22.24 4.69 -9.65
C VAL A 303 22.66 6.15 -9.47
N VAL A 304 21.75 6.98 -8.97
CA VAL A 304 22.00 8.40 -8.67
C VAL A 304 23.10 8.56 -7.61
N ALA A 305 23.06 7.76 -6.56
CA ALA A 305 24.09 7.74 -5.51
C ALA A 305 25.46 7.31 -6.04
N THR A 306 25.50 6.35 -6.97
CA THR A 306 26.76 5.88 -7.59
C THR A 306 27.37 6.95 -8.49
N ASP A 307 26.56 7.66 -9.28
CA ASP A 307 27.06 8.72 -10.15
C ASP A 307 27.42 9.99 -9.36
N MET A 308 26.75 10.25 -8.23
CA MET A 308 27.20 11.26 -7.26
C MET A 308 28.60 10.96 -6.74
N GLN A 309 28.92 9.69 -6.45
CA GLN A 309 30.24 9.31 -5.96
C GLN A 309 31.33 9.72 -6.95
N LYS A 310 31.14 9.47 -8.25
CA LYS A 310 32.10 9.83 -9.30
C LYS A 310 32.36 11.34 -9.39
N ASP A 311 31.29 12.14 -9.32
CA ASP A 311 31.44 13.59 -9.33
C ASP A 311 32.08 14.09 -8.02
N LEU A 312 31.74 13.48 -6.88
CA LEU A 312 32.32 13.82 -5.59
C LEU A 312 33.82 13.48 -5.52
N GLU A 313 34.26 12.36 -6.09
CA GLU A 313 35.68 12.00 -6.22
C GLU A 313 36.49 13.05 -6.99
N SER A 314 35.84 13.73 -7.95
CA SER A 314 36.46 14.83 -8.70
C SER A 314 36.54 16.13 -7.90
N ILE A 315 35.61 16.36 -6.97
CA ILE A 315 35.54 17.58 -6.13
C ILE A 315 36.45 17.44 -4.89
N ILE A 316 36.44 16.27 -4.25
CA ILE A 316 37.22 15.95 -3.05
C ILE A 316 38.00 14.64 -3.28
N PRO A 317 39.08 14.66 -4.07
CA PRO A 317 39.87 13.46 -4.34
C PRO A 317 40.43 12.89 -3.04
N THR A 318 40.32 11.57 -2.86
CA THR A 318 40.86 10.90 -1.69
C THR A 318 42.39 10.87 -1.77
N GLY A 319 43.05 11.41 -0.76
CA GLY A 319 44.49 11.59 -0.76
C GLY A 319 45.06 11.47 0.64
N SER A 320 45.46 10.26 1.03
CA SER A 320 46.10 10.01 2.33
C SER A 320 47.59 10.36 2.37
N GLY A 321 48.13 10.94 1.30
CA GLY A 321 49.54 11.31 1.18
C GLY A 321 49.80 12.77 1.54
N TYR A 322 51.07 13.14 1.65
CA TYR A 322 51.53 14.50 1.92
C TYR A 322 52.32 15.05 0.73
N THR A 323 52.25 16.36 0.56
CA THR A 323 53.00 17.09 -0.45
C THR A 323 54.32 17.53 0.15
N ILE A 324 55.42 17.17 -0.52
CA ILE A 324 56.75 17.61 -0.14
C ILE A 324 57.22 18.63 -1.16
N ASP A 325 57.34 19.87 -0.71
CA ASP A 325 57.82 21.04 -1.45
C ASP A 325 59.03 21.66 -0.75
N GLN A 326 59.62 22.69 -1.35
CA GLN A 326 60.79 23.38 -0.79
C GLN A 326 60.53 24.00 0.59
N GLY A 327 59.29 24.37 0.91
CA GLY A 327 58.93 24.94 2.23
C GLY A 327 59.00 23.91 3.37
N VAL A 328 58.97 22.61 3.06
CA VAL A 328 59.17 21.53 4.04
C VAL A 328 60.61 21.52 4.59
N VAL A 329 61.58 22.00 3.82
CA VAL A 329 63.00 22.04 4.22
C VAL A 329 63.20 22.96 5.44
N ASP A 330 62.53 24.10 5.49
CA ASP A 330 62.60 25.05 6.61
C ASP A 330 62.03 24.42 7.89
N ASN A 331 60.95 23.64 7.76
CA ASN A 331 60.36 22.91 8.88
C ASN A 331 61.27 21.81 9.42
N ILE A 332 61.98 21.09 8.53
CA ILE A 332 62.96 20.08 8.92
C ILE A 332 64.12 20.72 9.69
N GLN A 333 64.66 21.84 9.19
CA GLN A 333 65.73 22.57 9.87
C GLN A 333 65.31 23.05 11.25
N ASN A 334 64.12 23.65 11.37
CA ASN A 334 63.57 24.09 12.64
C ASN A 334 63.39 22.93 13.62
N ALA A 335 62.87 21.79 13.15
CA ALA A 335 62.71 20.59 13.97
C ALA A 335 64.05 20.06 14.49
N ILE A 336 65.09 20.00 13.64
CA ILE A 336 66.43 19.58 14.05
C ILE A 336 67.01 20.59 15.06
N LYS A 337 66.88 21.89 14.80
CA LYS A 337 67.34 22.97 15.69
C LYS A 337 66.72 22.87 17.09
N THR A 338 65.41 22.65 17.19
CA THR A 338 64.72 22.47 18.48
C THR A 338 65.24 21.24 19.23
N GLN A 339 65.54 20.15 18.53
CA GLN A 339 66.02 18.91 19.16
C GLN A 339 67.49 19.01 19.59
N LEU A 340 68.29 19.85 18.94
CA LEU A 340 69.67 20.13 19.31
C LEU A 340 69.80 21.21 20.39
N ALA A 341 68.77 22.02 20.64
CA ALA A 341 68.79 23.10 21.64
C ALA A 341 69.27 22.67 23.04
N PRO A 342 68.90 21.48 23.59
CA PRO A 342 69.38 21.02 24.91
C PRO A 342 70.89 20.77 25.00
N LEU A 343 71.61 20.77 23.87
CA LEU A 343 73.07 20.58 23.83
C LEU A 343 73.85 21.87 24.13
N ASN A 344 73.20 23.04 24.20
CA ASN A 344 73.82 24.34 24.46
C ASN A 344 75.03 24.64 23.55
N LEU A 345 74.90 24.32 22.26
CA LEU A 345 75.91 24.63 21.24
C LEU A 345 75.97 26.15 20.98
N SER A 346 77.15 26.66 20.61
CA SER A 346 77.26 28.05 20.12
C SER A 346 76.53 28.20 18.78
N ASP A 347 76.12 29.42 18.43
CA ASP A 347 75.43 29.66 17.15
C ASP A 347 76.30 29.27 15.94
N GLU A 348 77.62 29.46 16.03
CA GLU A 348 78.58 29.04 15.01
C GLU A 348 78.67 27.50 14.88
N ASP A 349 78.72 26.79 16.01
CA ASP A 349 78.78 25.31 16.00
C ASP A 349 77.45 24.70 15.53
N LEU A 350 76.33 25.30 15.93
CA LEU A 350 75.00 24.89 15.50
C LEU A 350 74.81 25.09 13.99
N ALA A 351 75.31 26.20 13.44
CA ALA A 351 75.25 26.47 12.00
C ALA A 351 76.09 25.47 11.17
N ARG A 352 77.20 24.95 11.71
CA ARG A 352 78.02 23.91 11.06
C ARG A 352 77.38 22.53 11.08
N ILE A 353 76.54 22.25 12.08
CA ILE A 353 75.86 20.95 12.26
C ILE A 353 74.55 20.89 11.48
N LEU A 354 73.77 21.98 11.49
CA LEU A 354 72.48 22.04 10.81
C LEU A 354 72.64 21.83 9.30
N PRO A 355 71.83 20.96 8.66
CA PRO A 355 71.77 20.87 7.21
C PRO A 355 71.39 22.24 6.64
N ASN A 356 72.20 22.83 5.76
CA ASN A 356 71.84 24.09 5.10
C ASN A 356 70.77 23.86 4.01
N GLN A 357 70.07 24.92 3.63
CA GLN A 357 68.87 24.84 2.79
C GLN A 357 69.24 24.31 1.39
N ASP A 358 70.35 24.79 0.83
CA ASP A 358 70.85 24.37 -0.48
C ASP A 358 71.21 22.87 -0.53
N SER A 359 71.81 22.32 0.54
CA SER A 359 72.20 20.89 0.60
C SER A 359 70.99 19.97 0.64
N LEU A 360 69.96 20.33 1.41
CA LEU A 360 68.72 19.55 1.47
C LEU A 360 67.92 19.68 0.17
N ASN A 361 67.82 20.88 -0.40
CA ASN A 361 67.17 21.10 -1.69
C ASN A 361 67.86 20.30 -2.80
N HIS A 362 69.18 20.37 -2.91
CA HIS A 362 69.94 19.60 -3.90
C HIS A 362 69.80 18.08 -3.70
N SER A 363 69.82 17.60 -2.45
CA SER A 363 69.62 16.19 -2.13
C SER A 363 68.21 15.70 -2.52
N PHE A 364 67.18 16.51 -2.27
CA PHE A 364 65.80 16.16 -2.61
C PHE A 364 65.53 16.26 -4.12
N GLU A 365 66.07 17.28 -4.81
CA GLU A 365 65.97 17.44 -6.26
C GLU A 365 66.67 16.32 -7.02
N SER A 366 67.91 15.99 -6.65
CA SER A 366 68.70 14.94 -7.31
C SER A 366 68.05 13.54 -7.24
N LYS A 367 67.16 13.32 -6.27
CA LYS A 367 66.41 12.07 -6.10
C LYS A 367 64.92 12.17 -6.44
N ASN A 368 64.49 13.29 -7.02
CA ASN A 368 63.09 13.55 -7.38
C ASN A 368 62.11 13.35 -6.20
N LEU A 369 62.51 13.84 -5.01
CA LEU A 369 61.76 13.71 -3.77
C LEU A 369 60.75 14.85 -3.57
N PHE A 370 60.83 15.95 -4.31
CA PHE A 370 59.77 16.96 -4.34
C PHE A 370 58.59 16.47 -5.18
N ARG A 371 57.55 15.95 -4.52
CA ARG A 371 56.37 15.35 -5.16
C ARG A 371 55.17 15.35 -4.22
N SER A 372 53.98 15.22 -4.80
CA SER A 372 52.71 15.07 -4.06
C SER A 372 52.35 13.60 -3.85
N GLY A 373 51.44 13.33 -2.90
CA GLY A 373 50.90 11.99 -2.65
C GLY A 373 51.82 11.06 -1.86
N VAL A 374 52.80 11.60 -1.12
CA VAL A 374 53.82 10.81 -0.40
C VAL A 374 53.20 10.13 0.82
N LYS A 375 53.26 8.80 0.87
CA LYS A 375 52.78 7.99 2.00
C LYS A 375 53.91 7.34 2.81
N ASP A 376 55.03 7.07 2.16
CA ASP A 376 56.26 6.58 2.79
C ASP A 376 57.33 7.67 2.78
N PHE A 377 57.94 7.88 3.94
CA PHE A 377 58.94 8.91 4.20
C PHE A 377 60.33 8.31 4.47
N SER A 378 60.51 7.01 4.23
CA SER A 378 61.76 6.28 4.46
C SER A 378 62.93 6.88 3.67
N GLU A 379 62.74 7.16 2.38
CA GLU A 379 63.74 7.79 1.51
C GLU A 379 64.10 9.22 1.96
N TYR A 380 63.09 10.02 2.29
CA TYR A 380 63.27 11.39 2.82
C TYR A 380 64.08 11.37 4.13
N SER A 381 63.72 10.48 5.04
CA SER A 381 64.39 10.32 6.32
C SER A 381 65.85 9.90 6.13
N LYS A 382 66.13 9.01 5.18
CA LYS A 382 67.49 8.56 4.85
C LYS A 382 68.35 9.70 4.30
N GLU A 383 67.82 10.53 3.41
CA GLU A 383 68.56 11.66 2.86
C GLU A 383 68.85 12.74 3.91
N ILE A 384 67.86 13.11 4.72
CA ILE A 384 68.06 14.06 5.83
C ILE A 384 69.17 13.55 6.78
N GLN A 385 69.18 12.24 7.06
CA GLN A 385 70.20 11.62 7.89
C GLN A 385 71.58 11.60 7.25
N ASN A 386 71.68 11.35 5.95
CA ASN A 386 72.97 11.36 5.25
C ASN A 386 73.63 12.74 5.37
N VAL A 387 72.86 13.82 5.14
CA VAL A 387 73.35 15.19 5.26
C VAL A 387 73.71 15.52 6.70
N LEU A 388 72.84 15.17 7.67
CA LEU A 388 73.10 15.43 9.08
C LEU A 388 74.32 14.67 9.62
N ASN A 389 74.47 13.39 9.28
CA ASN A 389 75.61 12.56 9.71
C ASN A 389 76.92 13.06 9.10
N TYR A 390 76.89 13.49 7.84
CA TYR A 390 78.04 14.11 7.20
C TYR A 390 78.50 15.35 7.98
N ASN A 391 77.59 16.30 8.24
CA ASN A 391 77.89 17.53 8.98
C ASN A 391 78.41 17.25 10.40
N ILE A 392 77.78 16.31 11.13
CA ILE A 392 78.22 15.91 12.48
C ILE A 392 79.62 15.28 12.43
N SER A 393 79.91 14.45 11.42
CA SER A 393 81.22 13.80 11.30
C SER A 393 82.34 14.80 11.03
N GLU A 394 82.09 15.81 10.18
CA GLU A 394 83.04 16.88 9.90
C GLU A 394 83.24 17.78 11.13
N PHE A 395 82.16 18.09 11.87
CA PHE A 395 82.24 18.82 13.12
C PHE A 395 83.09 18.09 14.18
N ILE A 396 82.91 16.77 14.35
CA ILE A 396 83.68 15.96 15.30
C ILE A 396 85.15 15.86 14.89
N LYS A 397 85.45 15.72 13.59
CA LYS A 397 86.84 15.72 13.09
C LYS A 397 87.54 17.04 13.38
N ALA A 398 86.83 18.15 13.24
CA ALA A 398 87.36 19.48 13.55
C ALA A 398 87.46 19.75 15.07
N ASN A 399 86.71 19.01 15.91
CA ASN A 399 86.63 19.23 17.36
C ASN A 399 86.65 17.90 18.15
N PRO A 400 87.72 17.09 18.07
CA PRO A 400 87.72 15.71 18.58
C PRO A 400 87.48 15.61 20.11
N ASP A 401 87.99 16.58 20.88
CA ASP A 401 87.92 16.58 22.35
C ASP A 401 86.67 17.26 22.93
N ASN A 402 85.72 17.71 22.09
CA ASN A 402 84.54 18.41 22.56
C ASN A 402 83.63 17.46 23.39
N PRO A 403 83.34 17.76 24.67
CA PRO A 403 82.54 16.90 25.54
C PRO A 403 81.09 16.73 25.04
N VAL A 404 80.62 17.60 24.15
CA VAL A 404 79.29 17.53 23.54
C VAL A 404 79.21 16.43 22.47
N ASN A 405 80.33 15.99 21.88
CA ASN A 405 80.34 15.00 20.77
C ASN A 405 79.57 13.71 21.07
N ARG A 406 79.73 13.16 22.29
CA ARG A 406 78.98 11.96 22.71
C ARG A 406 77.48 12.20 22.84
N LYS A 407 77.08 13.38 23.36
CA LYS A 407 75.68 13.77 23.49
C LYS A 407 75.06 14.10 22.13
N LEU A 408 75.80 14.75 21.24
CA LEU A 408 75.40 15.07 19.88
C LEU A 408 75.10 13.81 19.07
N LEU A 409 75.99 12.81 19.09
CA LEU A 409 75.75 11.50 18.46
C LEU A 409 74.53 10.79 19.04
N PHE A 410 74.27 10.92 20.34
CA PHE A 410 73.10 10.33 21.00
C PHE A 410 71.79 11.02 20.59
N VAL A 411 71.75 12.36 20.52
CA VAL A 411 70.59 13.12 20.05
C VAL A 411 70.35 12.89 18.55
N ALA A 412 71.40 12.85 17.74
CA ALA A 412 71.31 12.52 16.32
C ALA A 412 70.72 11.12 16.09
N LYS A 413 71.10 10.12 16.90
CA LYS A 413 70.49 8.79 16.85
C LYS A 413 69.00 8.79 17.24
N LYS A 414 68.53 9.72 18.09
CA LYS A 414 67.10 9.88 18.44
C LYS A 414 66.28 10.59 17.36
N LEU A 415 66.93 11.37 16.50
CA LEU A 415 66.30 11.99 15.33
C LEU A 415 66.02 10.96 14.21
N VAL A 416 66.79 9.87 14.20
CA VAL A 416 66.83 8.82 13.18
C VAL A 416 65.80 7.73 13.47
N HIS A 417 65.00 7.38 12.46
CA HIS A 417 64.16 6.18 12.49
C HIS A 417 65.01 4.94 12.74
N SER A 418 64.84 4.30 13.89
CA SER A 418 65.29 2.93 14.13
C SER A 418 64.15 1.97 13.74
N PRO A 419 64.42 0.88 13.00
CA PRO A 419 63.47 -0.23 12.84
C PRO A 419 62.95 -0.79 14.18
N GLU A 420 63.64 -0.52 15.30
CA GLU A 420 63.32 -1.04 16.63
C GLU A 420 62.33 -0.16 17.44
N PHE A 421 61.98 1.05 16.98
CA PHE A 421 61.08 1.95 17.74
C PHE A 421 60.07 2.67 16.84
N GLY A 422 59.09 1.91 16.34
CA GLY A 422 58.08 2.35 15.38
C GLY A 422 57.41 3.71 15.69
N ALA A 423 57.24 4.50 14.62
CA ALA A 423 56.49 5.76 14.52
C ALA A 423 56.96 6.94 15.42
N ASP A 424 56.81 8.16 14.89
CA ASP A 424 56.99 9.46 15.59
C ASP A 424 58.41 10.03 15.79
N SER A 425 59.36 9.86 14.86
CA SER A 425 60.57 10.70 14.89
C SER A 425 60.20 12.19 14.68
N PRO A 426 60.84 13.14 15.39
CA PRO A 426 60.55 14.57 15.25
C PRO A 426 60.66 15.09 13.81
N ILE A 427 61.57 14.52 13.02
CA ILE A 427 61.77 14.84 11.59
C ILE A 427 60.62 14.32 10.72
N LEU A 428 60.05 13.16 11.05
CA LEU A 428 58.91 12.62 10.32
C LEU A 428 57.66 13.49 10.50
N LYS A 429 57.51 14.11 11.69
CA LYS A 429 56.42 15.06 11.96
C LYS A 429 56.57 16.34 11.11
N SER A 430 57.79 16.81 10.86
CA SER A 430 58.02 17.95 9.95
C SER A 430 57.76 17.63 8.48
N LEU A 431 57.85 16.35 8.06
CA LEU A 431 57.53 15.93 6.68
C LEU A 431 56.01 15.80 6.45
N LYS A 432 55.22 15.56 7.50
CA LYS A 432 53.74 15.43 7.45
C LYS A 432 53.04 16.78 7.60
N PHE A 433 53.58 17.83 6.99
CA PHE A 433 53.12 19.21 7.20
C PHE A 433 51.95 19.57 6.28
N THR A 434 52.07 19.31 4.97
CA THR A 434 51.06 19.68 3.98
C THR A 434 50.38 18.43 3.44
N PRO A 435 49.11 18.14 3.77
CA PRO A 435 48.39 17.02 3.18
C PRO A 435 48.16 17.25 1.68
N SER A 436 48.22 16.19 0.87
CA SER A 436 48.10 16.32 -0.59
C SER A 436 46.68 16.59 -1.08
N ALA A 437 45.66 16.22 -0.30
CA ALA A 437 44.28 16.58 -0.56
C ALA A 437 43.61 16.99 0.75
N VAL A 438 43.23 18.27 0.85
CA VAL A 438 42.55 18.84 2.02
C VAL A 438 41.14 19.28 1.67
N LEU A 439 40.24 19.19 2.64
CA LEU A 439 38.89 19.74 2.51
C LEU A 439 38.97 21.27 2.57
N ASN A 440 39.04 21.89 1.40
CA ASN A 440 39.18 23.34 1.25
C ASN A 440 37.82 24.06 1.20
N GLU A 441 37.84 25.38 1.34
CA GLU A 441 36.62 26.19 1.40
C GLU A 441 35.81 26.19 0.10
N GLY A 442 36.46 26.04 -1.06
CA GLY A 442 35.79 25.91 -2.35
C GLY A 442 34.99 24.61 -2.43
N ALA A 443 35.61 23.48 -2.07
CA ALA A 443 34.96 22.17 -2.02
C ALA A 443 33.80 22.15 -1.02
N ILE A 444 33.96 22.75 0.17
CA ILE A 444 32.90 22.90 1.16
C ILE A 444 31.70 23.65 0.56
N LYS A 445 31.91 24.81 -0.07
CA LYS A 445 30.84 25.59 -0.70
C LYS A 445 30.12 24.82 -1.80
N THR A 446 30.85 24.06 -2.61
CA THR A 446 30.27 23.20 -3.65
C THR A 446 29.41 22.09 -3.04
N ILE A 447 29.91 21.40 -2.00
CA ILE A 447 29.19 20.34 -1.30
C ILE A 447 27.92 20.88 -0.60
N GLU A 448 28.01 22.02 0.08
CA GLU A 448 26.85 22.67 0.71
C GLU A 448 25.79 23.08 -0.33
N SER A 449 26.23 23.63 -1.46
CA SER A 449 25.33 24.01 -2.55
C SER A 449 24.66 22.79 -3.19
N ALA A 450 25.41 21.73 -3.43
CA ALA A 450 24.87 20.46 -3.92
C ALA A 450 23.86 19.86 -2.93
N SER A 451 24.17 19.86 -1.64
CA SER A 451 23.25 19.39 -0.58
C SER A 451 21.92 20.16 -0.58
N LYS A 452 21.96 21.50 -0.70
CA LYS A 452 20.75 22.32 -0.79
C LYS A 452 19.90 21.97 -2.01
N ILE A 453 20.52 21.83 -3.19
CA ILE A 453 19.83 21.42 -4.43
C ILE A 453 19.21 20.04 -4.26
N LEU A 454 19.95 19.07 -3.72
CA LEU A 454 19.49 17.70 -3.53
C LEU A 454 18.38 17.60 -2.48
N ASN A 455 18.44 18.37 -1.40
CA ASN A 455 17.38 18.39 -0.39
C ASN A 455 16.08 19.00 -0.95
N GLN A 456 16.19 20.07 -1.74
CA GLN A 456 15.05 20.62 -2.47
C GLN A 456 14.48 19.60 -3.45
N PHE A 457 15.33 18.98 -4.27
CA PHE A 457 14.93 17.94 -5.23
C PHE A 457 14.23 16.76 -4.52
N LYS A 458 14.78 16.26 -3.42
CA LYS A 458 14.15 15.19 -2.62
C LYS A 458 12.79 15.60 -2.06
N ALA A 459 12.63 16.85 -1.63
CA ALA A 459 11.34 17.35 -1.14
C ALA A 459 10.30 17.40 -2.28
N GLU A 460 10.69 17.90 -3.45
CA GLU A 460 9.85 17.94 -4.66
C GLU A 460 9.45 16.53 -5.12
N VAL A 461 10.42 15.61 -5.23
CA VAL A 461 10.18 14.20 -5.57
C VAL A 461 9.25 13.53 -4.55
N GLY A 462 9.41 13.79 -3.26
CA GLY A 462 8.53 13.25 -2.23
C GLY A 462 7.05 13.64 -2.40
N VAL A 463 6.77 14.85 -2.89
CA VAL A 463 5.40 15.28 -3.23
C VAL A 463 4.90 14.56 -4.49
N LEU A 464 5.75 14.44 -5.52
CA LEU A 464 5.45 13.72 -6.76
C LEU A 464 5.18 12.23 -6.51
N ASP A 465 5.96 11.57 -5.66
CA ASP A 465 5.78 10.16 -5.28
C ASP A 465 4.47 9.94 -4.55
N LYS A 466 4.12 10.85 -3.64
CA LYS A 466 2.85 10.80 -2.93
C LYS A 466 1.67 10.95 -3.89
N PHE A 467 1.77 11.84 -4.88
CA PHE A 467 0.78 11.98 -5.93
C PHE A 467 0.67 10.70 -6.77
N ALA A 468 1.80 10.21 -7.29
CA ALA A 468 1.90 9.00 -8.11
C ALA A 468 1.33 7.77 -7.38
N TYR A 469 1.63 7.64 -6.09
CA TYR A 469 1.09 6.61 -5.22
C TYR A 469 -0.43 6.66 -5.16
N LEU A 470 -1.02 7.82 -4.82
CA LEU A 470 -2.48 7.96 -4.68
C LEU A 470 -3.22 7.72 -6.00
N LYS A 471 -2.62 8.08 -7.13
CA LYS A 471 -3.24 7.95 -8.45
C LYS A 471 -3.05 6.58 -9.08
N ALA A 472 -1.82 6.05 -9.17
CA ALA A 472 -1.46 4.96 -10.07
C ALA A 472 -0.93 3.68 -9.40
N ALA A 473 -0.59 3.70 -8.10
CA ALA A 473 -0.04 2.50 -7.43
C ALA A 473 -1.06 1.35 -7.33
N GLN A 474 -0.58 0.15 -7.02
CA GLN A 474 -1.39 -1.08 -6.97
C GLN A 474 -2.19 -1.25 -5.66
N ALA A 475 -2.06 -0.34 -4.70
CA ALA A 475 -2.79 -0.45 -3.45
C ALA A 475 -4.31 -0.32 -3.71
N PRO A 476 -5.17 -1.12 -3.05
CA PRO A 476 -6.62 -1.13 -3.30
C PRO A 476 -7.29 0.24 -3.20
N GLU A 477 -6.75 1.17 -2.42
CA GLU A 477 -7.31 2.50 -2.18
C GLU A 477 -6.89 3.56 -3.21
N THR A 478 -6.04 3.21 -4.18
CA THR A 478 -5.60 4.17 -5.20
C THR A 478 -6.70 4.36 -6.24
N ILE A 479 -6.68 5.52 -6.88
CA ILE A 479 -7.72 5.92 -7.82
C ILE A 479 -7.78 4.96 -9.02
N LEU A 480 -6.61 4.53 -9.53
CA LEU A 480 -6.52 3.57 -10.62
C LEU A 480 -7.00 2.16 -10.20
N ALA A 481 -6.62 1.67 -9.02
CA ALA A 481 -7.04 0.34 -8.54
C ALA A 481 -8.55 0.29 -8.24
N ASN A 482 -9.10 1.33 -7.61
CA ASN A 482 -10.53 1.43 -7.38
C ASN A 482 -11.31 1.58 -8.68
N SER A 483 -10.78 2.32 -9.66
CA SER A 483 -11.40 2.40 -10.99
C SER A 483 -11.40 1.02 -11.67
N TRP A 484 -10.28 0.28 -11.65
CA TRP A 484 -10.24 -1.10 -12.13
C TRP A 484 -11.33 -1.98 -11.50
N ASN A 485 -11.43 -1.98 -10.17
CA ASN A 485 -12.40 -2.79 -9.43
C ASN A 485 -13.84 -2.39 -9.75
N ASN A 486 -14.13 -1.08 -9.86
CA ASN A 486 -15.45 -0.56 -10.17
C ASN A 486 -15.89 -0.97 -11.59
N ILE A 487 -15.01 -0.76 -12.59
CA ILE A 487 -15.29 -1.10 -13.98
C ILE A 487 -15.52 -2.62 -14.09
N THR A 488 -14.61 -3.43 -13.55
CA THR A 488 -14.73 -4.90 -13.62
C THR A 488 -15.97 -5.44 -12.91
N ASP A 489 -16.30 -4.95 -11.71
CA ASP A 489 -17.54 -5.33 -11.00
C ASP A 489 -18.79 -4.98 -11.81
N ASP A 490 -18.82 -3.81 -12.47
CA ASP A 490 -19.95 -3.39 -13.30
C ASP A 490 -20.03 -4.19 -14.61
N MET A 491 -18.90 -4.58 -15.20
CA MET A 491 -18.88 -5.49 -16.37
C MET A 491 -19.41 -6.88 -16.01
N LEU A 492 -19.03 -7.44 -14.85
CA LEU A 492 -19.54 -8.73 -14.37
C LEU A 492 -21.06 -8.72 -14.17
N LYS A 493 -21.60 -7.62 -13.64
CA LYS A 493 -23.06 -7.42 -13.51
C LYS A 493 -23.73 -7.30 -14.88
N SER A 494 -23.14 -6.53 -15.79
CA SER A 494 -23.69 -6.31 -17.14
C SER A 494 -23.73 -7.61 -17.95
N LEU A 495 -22.76 -8.50 -17.77
CA LEU A 495 -22.74 -9.85 -18.34
C LEU A 495 -23.64 -10.86 -17.62
N ASN A 496 -24.32 -10.45 -16.54
CA ASN A 496 -25.26 -11.26 -15.78
C ASN A 496 -24.71 -12.63 -15.33
N PHE A 497 -23.51 -12.62 -14.73
CA PHE A 497 -22.92 -13.82 -14.11
C PHE A 497 -23.69 -14.21 -12.84
N THR A 498 -24.23 -15.42 -12.82
CA THR A 498 -24.93 -15.99 -11.67
C THR A 498 -23.94 -16.46 -10.59
N PRO A 499 -24.38 -16.59 -9.32
CA PRO A 499 -23.53 -17.14 -8.25
C PRO A 499 -22.98 -18.55 -8.54
N LYS A 500 -23.75 -19.38 -9.27
CA LYS A 500 -23.32 -20.73 -9.68
C LYS A 500 -22.23 -20.66 -10.75
N GLU A 501 -22.37 -19.77 -11.72
CA GLU A 501 -21.37 -19.53 -12.76
C GLU A 501 -20.08 -18.95 -12.18
N ILE A 502 -20.17 -17.95 -11.31
CA ILE A 502 -19.01 -17.40 -10.57
C ILE A 502 -18.28 -18.51 -9.80
N ALA A 503 -19.05 -19.41 -9.19
CA ALA A 503 -18.50 -20.55 -8.47
C ALA A 503 -17.79 -21.58 -9.37
N LYS A 504 -18.13 -21.68 -10.65
CA LYS A 504 -17.43 -22.54 -11.60
C LYS A 504 -16.22 -21.82 -12.21
N ALA A 505 -16.43 -20.60 -12.70
CA ALA A 505 -15.43 -19.78 -13.37
C ALA A 505 -14.20 -19.47 -12.49
N ARG A 506 -14.37 -19.37 -11.16
CA ARG A 506 -13.23 -19.11 -10.25
C ARG A 506 -12.12 -20.17 -10.27
N ILE A 507 -12.43 -21.39 -10.74
CA ILE A 507 -11.55 -22.56 -10.60
C ILE A 507 -10.41 -22.45 -11.60
N ASP A 508 -10.75 -22.23 -12.88
CA ASP A 508 -9.81 -22.22 -13.98
C ASP A 508 -10.25 -21.27 -15.10
N ARG A 509 -9.27 -20.76 -15.85
CA ARG A 509 -9.44 -20.04 -17.10
C ARG A 509 -10.09 -20.92 -18.18
N GLU A 510 -9.78 -22.21 -18.23
CA GLU A 510 -10.39 -23.16 -19.19
C GLU A 510 -11.92 -23.25 -19.04
N ILE A 511 -12.46 -22.93 -17.86
CA ILE A 511 -13.91 -22.85 -17.61
C ILE A 511 -14.41 -21.42 -17.87
N THR A 512 -13.60 -20.42 -17.53
CA THR A 512 -13.99 -19.01 -17.65
C THR A 512 -14.12 -18.58 -19.10
N GLY A 513 -13.16 -18.95 -19.95
CA GLY A 513 -13.14 -18.57 -21.37
C GLY A 513 -14.42 -18.94 -22.11
N PRO A 514 -14.82 -20.24 -22.14
CA PRO A 514 -16.06 -20.67 -22.80
C PRO A 514 -17.31 -20.01 -22.24
N LEU A 515 -17.40 -19.84 -20.92
CA LEU A 515 -18.53 -19.14 -20.29
C LEU A 515 -18.58 -17.67 -20.70
N LEU A 516 -17.45 -16.97 -20.66
CA LEU A 516 -17.37 -15.56 -21.07
C LEU A 516 -17.74 -15.41 -22.54
N ARG A 517 -17.25 -16.31 -23.40
CA ARG A 517 -17.62 -16.39 -24.81
C ARG A 517 -19.14 -16.48 -24.99
N GLU A 518 -19.79 -17.41 -24.29
CA GLU A 518 -21.25 -17.58 -24.35
C GLU A 518 -21.99 -16.29 -23.94
N LYS A 519 -21.54 -15.63 -22.86
CA LYS A 519 -22.12 -14.36 -22.41
C LYS A 519 -21.94 -13.24 -23.43
N LEU A 520 -20.78 -13.16 -24.09
CA LEU A 520 -20.54 -12.17 -25.14
C LEU A 520 -21.40 -12.42 -26.37
N GLU A 521 -21.44 -13.65 -26.89
CA GLU A 521 -22.29 -14.05 -28.02
C GLU A 521 -23.76 -13.69 -27.76
N TYR A 522 -24.22 -13.93 -26.53
CA TYR A 522 -25.56 -13.55 -26.10
C TYR A 522 -25.79 -12.02 -26.09
N ILE A 523 -24.86 -11.24 -25.53
CA ILE A 523 -24.99 -9.77 -25.53
C ILE A 523 -25.02 -9.21 -26.95
N VAL A 524 -24.10 -9.65 -27.82
CA VAL A 524 -23.99 -9.10 -29.17
C VAL A 524 -25.10 -9.54 -30.10
N SER A 525 -25.87 -10.56 -29.74
CA SER A 525 -27.04 -11.03 -30.50
C SER A 525 -28.24 -10.08 -30.44
N ASP A 526 -28.29 -9.19 -29.45
CA ASP A 526 -29.39 -8.27 -29.19
C ASP A 526 -28.92 -6.83 -29.18
N ASP A 527 -29.55 -5.99 -30.01
CA ASP A 527 -29.15 -4.59 -30.19
C ASP A 527 -29.25 -3.80 -28.88
N THR A 528 -30.28 -4.04 -28.07
CA THR A 528 -30.50 -3.30 -26.82
C THR A 528 -29.43 -3.63 -25.78
N ARG A 529 -29.16 -4.92 -25.56
CA ARG A 529 -28.15 -5.39 -24.61
C ARG A 529 -26.76 -4.96 -25.01
N TYR A 530 -26.42 -5.10 -26.28
CA TYR A 530 -25.15 -4.65 -26.82
C TYR A 530 -24.95 -3.16 -26.58
N ASN A 531 -25.94 -2.35 -26.96
CA ASN A 531 -25.89 -0.90 -26.81
C ASN A 531 -25.71 -0.49 -25.35
N GLN A 532 -26.50 -1.05 -24.43
CA GLN A 532 -26.37 -0.79 -22.99
C GLN A 532 -25.00 -1.17 -22.43
N PHE A 533 -24.44 -2.30 -22.89
CA PHE A 533 -23.12 -2.76 -22.46
C PHE A 533 -22.01 -1.81 -22.94
N VAL A 534 -22.04 -1.43 -24.22
CA VAL A 534 -21.04 -0.54 -24.83
C VAL A 534 -21.13 0.87 -24.26
N ASP A 535 -22.35 1.41 -24.08
CA ASP A 535 -22.57 2.71 -23.43
C ASP A 535 -21.99 2.73 -22.00
N ASN A 536 -22.23 1.66 -21.23
CA ASN A 536 -21.66 1.53 -19.89
C ASN A 536 -20.12 1.49 -19.93
N MET A 537 -19.50 0.78 -20.88
CA MET A 537 -18.05 0.78 -21.03
C MET A 537 -17.47 2.15 -21.39
N PHE A 538 -18.05 2.85 -22.37
CA PHE A 538 -17.59 4.20 -22.75
C PHE A 538 -17.71 5.17 -21.58
N ASN A 539 -18.82 5.15 -20.85
CA ASN A 539 -19.01 6.00 -19.66
C ASN A 539 -17.95 5.72 -18.60
N LYS A 540 -17.72 4.44 -18.28
CA LYS A 540 -16.74 4.00 -17.29
C LYS A 540 -15.30 4.30 -17.68
N LEU A 541 -14.96 4.17 -18.96
CA LEU A 541 -13.64 4.51 -19.47
C LEU A 541 -13.43 6.02 -19.54
N SER A 542 -14.47 6.80 -19.80
CA SER A 542 -14.44 8.26 -19.72
C SER A 542 -14.21 8.72 -18.27
N GLU A 543 -14.93 8.15 -17.29
CA GLU A 543 -14.69 8.41 -15.85
C GLU A 543 -13.23 8.10 -15.45
N LEU A 544 -12.66 7.01 -15.97
CA LEU A 544 -11.25 6.67 -15.74
C LEU A 544 -10.32 7.71 -16.39
N HIS A 545 -10.59 8.09 -17.64
CA HIS A 545 -9.79 9.09 -18.36
C HIS A 545 -9.77 10.42 -17.60
N GLU A 546 -10.93 10.93 -17.17
CA GLU A 546 -11.07 12.17 -16.40
C GLU A 546 -10.28 12.12 -15.08
N LYS A 547 -10.36 11.01 -14.32
CA LYS A 547 -9.60 10.83 -13.08
C LYS A 547 -8.08 10.85 -13.29
N MET A 548 -7.63 10.51 -14.50
CA MET A 548 -6.22 10.50 -14.89
C MET A 548 -5.79 11.78 -15.61
N ALA A 549 -6.70 12.71 -15.92
CA ALA A 549 -6.40 13.91 -16.71
C ALA A 549 -5.35 14.84 -16.06
N SER A 550 -5.25 14.85 -14.73
CA SER A 550 -4.22 15.57 -13.98
C SER A 550 -2.78 15.12 -14.28
N ILE A 551 -2.64 13.95 -14.92
CA ILE A 551 -1.33 13.32 -15.15
C ILE A 551 -0.72 13.83 -16.44
N ASP A 552 -1.51 13.90 -17.50
CA ASP A 552 -1.06 14.32 -18.83
C ASP A 552 -2.09 15.32 -19.38
N VAL A 553 -1.71 16.59 -19.43
CA VAL A 553 -2.52 17.69 -19.97
C VAL A 553 -1.85 18.15 -21.27
N PRO A 554 -2.60 18.49 -22.34
CA PRO A 554 -2.02 19.02 -23.58
C PRO A 554 -0.99 20.13 -23.32
N LYS A 555 0.06 20.16 -24.16
CA LYS A 555 1.33 20.90 -23.95
C LYS A 555 1.18 22.37 -23.53
N ASP A 556 0.11 23.03 -23.92
CA ASP A 556 -0.08 24.47 -23.74
C ASP A 556 -0.38 24.88 -22.27
N ASN A 557 -0.71 23.91 -21.40
CA ASN A 557 -0.96 24.08 -19.96
C ASN A 557 -0.12 23.13 -19.07
N ASN A 558 0.96 22.56 -19.61
CA ASN A 558 1.61 21.38 -19.02
C ASN A 558 2.32 21.63 -17.68
N THR A 559 2.70 22.86 -17.31
CA THR A 559 3.49 23.16 -16.09
C THR A 559 2.80 22.81 -14.76
N ASN A 560 1.48 22.63 -14.77
CA ASN A 560 0.70 22.23 -13.59
C ASN A 560 0.24 20.76 -13.64
N SER A 561 0.53 20.03 -14.72
CA SER A 561 0.30 18.58 -14.78
C SER A 561 1.38 17.85 -13.95
N TYR A 562 1.11 16.60 -13.60
CA TYR A 562 2.12 15.75 -12.99
C TYR A 562 3.39 15.66 -13.84
N LEU A 563 3.26 15.41 -15.15
CA LEU A 563 4.41 15.26 -16.04
C LEU A 563 5.20 16.56 -16.18
N GLY A 564 4.53 17.71 -16.28
CA GLY A 564 5.23 18.98 -16.35
C GLY A 564 5.92 19.34 -15.03
N LYS A 565 5.36 18.96 -13.87
CA LYS A 565 6.06 19.08 -12.58
C LYS A 565 7.27 18.15 -12.50
N VAL A 566 7.15 16.91 -12.96
CA VAL A 566 8.30 15.98 -13.08
C VAL A 566 9.38 16.57 -13.99
N ASP A 567 9.01 17.08 -15.17
CA ASP A 567 9.96 17.72 -16.08
C ASP A 567 10.67 18.89 -15.39
N THR A 568 9.92 19.82 -14.81
CA THR A 568 10.47 21.02 -14.14
C THR A 568 11.40 20.66 -12.97
N THR A 569 10.98 19.74 -12.10
CA THR A 569 11.75 19.31 -10.91
C THR A 569 13.05 18.62 -11.31
N TYR A 570 13.00 17.65 -12.22
CA TYR A 570 14.18 16.87 -12.58
C TYR A 570 15.15 17.66 -13.46
N ASP A 571 14.65 18.43 -14.43
CA ASP A 571 15.50 19.24 -15.31
C ASP A 571 16.12 20.42 -14.55
N GLY A 572 15.37 21.07 -13.67
CA GLY A 572 15.87 22.17 -12.83
C GLY A 572 16.96 21.74 -11.85
N ALA A 573 16.80 20.56 -11.21
CA ALA A 573 17.82 19.98 -10.35
C ALA A 573 19.08 19.61 -11.15
N ALA A 574 18.93 18.93 -12.29
CA ALA A 574 20.06 18.54 -13.13
C ALA A 574 20.82 19.75 -13.69
N GLU A 575 20.14 20.81 -14.13
CA GLU A 575 20.80 22.04 -14.59
C GLU A 575 21.59 22.72 -13.46
N SER A 576 21.01 22.79 -12.26
CA SER A 576 21.70 23.35 -11.09
C SER A 576 22.95 22.56 -10.72
N LEU A 577 22.91 21.23 -10.83
CA LEU A 577 24.05 20.36 -10.54
C LEU A 577 25.14 20.45 -11.62
N ARG A 578 24.78 20.59 -12.90
CA ARG A 578 25.75 20.86 -13.98
C ARG A 578 26.53 22.15 -13.73
N LYS A 579 25.88 23.19 -13.23
CA LYS A 579 26.54 24.47 -12.85
C LYS A 579 27.57 24.30 -11.73
N LEU A 580 27.46 23.24 -10.93
CA LEU A 580 28.44 22.86 -9.90
C LEU A 580 29.52 21.88 -10.41
N GLY A 581 29.51 21.53 -11.70
CA GLY A 581 30.42 20.55 -12.29
C GLY A 581 30.03 19.08 -12.06
N MET A 582 28.85 18.81 -11.48
CA MET A 582 28.36 17.46 -11.18
C MET A 582 27.59 16.88 -12.37
N ASN A 583 28.31 16.60 -13.45
CA ASN A 583 27.71 16.18 -14.72
C ASN A 583 27.17 14.74 -14.70
N SER A 584 27.86 13.82 -14.02
CA SER A 584 27.43 12.41 -13.97
C SER A 584 26.13 12.29 -13.18
N LEU A 585 26.06 12.96 -12.03
CA LEU A 585 24.88 13.05 -11.19
C LEU A 585 23.72 13.70 -11.94
N ALA A 586 23.94 14.82 -12.62
CA ALA A 586 22.90 15.46 -13.44
C ALA A 586 22.35 14.52 -14.53
N GLN A 587 23.22 13.77 -15.22
CA GLN A 587 22.82 12.78 -16.22
C GLN A 587 22.01 11.62 -15.61
N SER A 588 22.38 11.15 -14.41
CA SER A 588 21.60 10.10 -13.72
C SER A 588 20.19 10.57 -13.33
N ILE A 589 20.01 11.87 -13.06
CA ILE A 589 18.73 12.47 -12.69
C ILE A 589 17.83 12.64 -13.93
N ASN A 590 18.31 13.34 -14.98
CA ASN A 590 17.45 13.74 -16.10
C ASN A 590 17.83 13.17 -17.48
N GLY A 591 18.82 12.29 -17.56
CA GLY A 591 19.29 11.66 -18.79
C GLY A 591 20.38 12.45 -19.52
N LYS A 592 20.86 11.88 -20.64
CA LYS A 592 21.94 12.45 -21.46
C LYS A 592 21.38 12.91 -22.80
N ASP A 593 21.50 14.20 -23.12
CA ASP A 593 21.23 14.82 -24.43
C ASP A 593 20.10 14.16 -25.25
N GLY A 594 18.89 14.15 -24.70
CA GLY A 594 17.69 13.63 -25.35
C GLY A 594 17.43 12.13 -25.17
N ASP A 595 18.39 11.35 -24.66
CA ASP A 595 18.17 9.98 -24.21
C ASP A 595 17.98 9.92 -22.69
N VAL A 596 16.70 9.92 -22.30
CA VAL A 596 16.23 9.81 -20.91
C VAL A 596 16.21 8.37 -20.41
N ARG A 597 16.43 7.37 -21.28
CA ARG A 597 16.36 5.96 -20.91
C ARG A 597 17.37 5.68 -19.80
N SER A 598 16.92 5.03 -18.73
CA SER A 598 17.68 4.75 -17.49
C SER A 598 17.92 5.92 -16.50
N SER A 599 17.36 7.11 -16.73
CA SER A 599 17.39 8.20 -15.73
C SER A 599 16.32 8.04 -14.65
N ALA A 600 16.53 8.64 -13.48
CA ALA A 600 15.54 8.71 -12.41
C ALA A 600 14.23 9.37 -12.89
N LYS A 601 14.32 10.41 -13.72
CA LYS A 601 13.17 11.06 -14.37
C LYS A 601 12.34 10.07 -15.19
N HIS A 602 13.00 9.24 -15.99
CA HIS A 602 12.31 8.24 -16.81
C HIS A 602 11.60 7.20 -15.96
N ILE A 603 12.22 6.72 -14.88
CA ILE A 603 11.60 5.78 -13.93
C ILE A 603 10.34 6.39 -13.30
N GLN A 604 10.39 7.66 -12.89
CA GLN A 604 9.25 8.38 -12.32
C GLN A 604 8.06 8.48 -13.29
N ILE A 605 8.35 8.75 -14.56
CA ILE A 605 7.35 8.90 -15.62
C ILE A 605 6.79 7.52 -16.01
N SER A 606 7.66 6.54 -16.24
CA SER A 606 7.28 5.20 -16.70
C SER A 606 6.41 4.49 -15.66
N PHE A 607 6.75 4.60 -14.36
CA PHE A 607 5.93 4.03 -13.28
C PHE A 607 4.45 4.43 -13.39
N VAL A 608 4.16 5.71 -13.64
CA VAL A 608 2.78 6.20 -13.75
C VAL A 608 2.18 5.87 -15.12
N LYS A 609 2.90 6.15 -16.22
CA LYS A 609 2.40 5.97 -17.58
C LYS A 609 2.12 4.51 -17.93
N ASP A 610 3.00 3.60 -17.55
CA ASP A 610 2.89 2.18 -17.89
C ASP A 610 1.74 1.53 -17.12
N ARG A 611 1.56 1.92 -15.86
CA ARG A 611 0.44 1.47 -15.02
C ARG A 611 -0.92 1.89 -15.61
N ILE A 612 -1.06 3.16 -15.97
CA ILE A 612 -2.31 3.68 -16.56
C ILE A 612 -2.54 3.05 -17.92
N THR A 613 -1.49 2.96 -18.73
CA THR A 613 -1.52 2.30 -20.05
C THR A 613 -2.02 0.86 -19.91
N GLY A 614 -1.42 0.05 -19.04
CA GLY A 614 -1.80 -1.35 -18.87
C GLY A 614 -3.27 -1.50 -18.46
N VAL A 615 -3.78 -0.62 -17.60
CA VAL A 615 -5.19 -0.60 -17.20
C VAL A 615 -6.11 -0.20 -18.37
N LYS A 616 -5.82 0.93 -19.04
CA LYS A 616 -6.59 1.39 -20.21
C LYS A 616 -6.60 0.32 -21.31
N SER A 617 -5.44 -0.21 -21.69
CA SER A 617 -5.27 -1.25 -22.70
C SER A 617 -6.05 -2.51 -22.38
N SER A 618 -6.13 -2.93 -21.12
CA SER A 618 -6.93 -4.11 -20.73
C SER A 618 -8.43 -3.92 -21.00
N PHE A 619 -8.96 -2.72 -20.75
CA PHE A 619 -10.36 -2.43 -21.04
C PHE A 619 -10.61 -2.10 -22.51
N TYR A 620 -9.66 -1.48 -23.20
CA TYR A 620 -9.72 -1.32 -24.66
C TYR A 620 -9.68 -2.67 -25.37
N ARG A 621 -8.92 -3.65 -24.85
CA ARG A 621 -8.96 -5.03 -25.33
C ARG A 621 -10.35 -5.63 -25.18
N LEU A 622 -10.99 -5.45 -24.01
CA LEU A 622 -12.36 -5.94 -23.79
C LEU A 622 -13.36 -5.23 -24.73
N LEU A 623 -13.27 -3.91 -24.90
CA LEU A 623 -14.09 -3.15 -25.83
C LEU A 623 -13.91 -3.62 -27.27
N ASN A 624 -12.67 -3.79 -27.73
CA ASN A 624 -12.38 -4.33 -29.04
C ASN A 624 -12.89 -5.76 -29.20
N THR A 625 -12.81 -6.58 -28.15
CA THR A 625 -13.35 -7.95 -28.16
C THR A 625 -14.85 -7.93 -28.38
N VAL A 626 -15.58 -7.13 -27.60
CA VAL A 626 -17.04 -7.01 -27.71
C VAL A 626 -17.46 -6.44 -29.07
N ASP A 627 -16.73 -5.45 -29.59
CA ASP A 627 -16.91 -4.91 -30.95
C ASP A 627 -16.71 -5.99 -32.02
N VAL A 628 -15.62 -6.76 -31.95
CA VAL A 628 -15.36 -7.84 -32.91
C VAL A 628 -16.46 -8.89 -32.87
N TYR A 629 -16.92 -9.30 -31.69
CA TYR A 629 -18.04 -10.22 -31.55
C TYR A 629 -19.31 -9.66 -32.20
N ARG A 630 -19.57 -8.36 -32.07
CA ARG A 630 -20.70 -7.71 -32.73
C ARG A 630 -20.56 -7.64 -34.25
N ARG A 631 -19.36 -7.36 -34.75
CA ARG A 631 -19.07 -7.40 -36.20
C ARG A 631 -19.34 -8.80 -36.76
N ILE A 632 -18.93 -9.84 -36.04
CA ILE A 632 -19.26 -11.23 -36.40
C ILE A 632 -20.78 -11.46 -36.35
N ALA A 633 -21.45 -11.00 -35.29
CA ALA A 633 -22.90 -11.18 -35.11
C ALA A 633 -23.76 -10.53 -36.21
N GLN A 634 -23.22 -9.55 -36.94
CA GLN A 634 -23.91 -8.77 -37.97
C GLN A 634 -23.23 -8.85 -39.34
N LEU A 635 -22.53 -9.93 -39.66
CA LEU A 635 -21.85 -10.10 -40.96
C LEU A 635 -22.80 -10.03 -42.16
N ASP A 636 -24.07 -10.39 -41.96
CA ASP A 636 -25.15 -10.28 -42.94
C ASP A 636 -25.50 -8.82 -43.28
N LYS A 637 -25.44 -7.94 -42.27
CA LYS A 637 -25.75 -6.51 -42.41
C LYS A 637 -24.52 -5.70 -42.83
N ASN A 638 -23.36 -6.05 -42.29
CA ASN A 638 -22.10 -5.33 -42.45
C ASN A 638 -20.97 -6.30 -42.81
N PRO A 639 -20.84 -6.69 -44.10
CA PRO A 639 -19.80 -7.62 -44.54
C PRO A 639 -18.40 -7.08 -44.28
N ALA A 640 -17.51 -7.90 -43.74
CA ALA A 640 -16.12 -7.52 -43.49
C ALA A 640 -15.28 -7.63 -44.78
N GLY A 641 -14.50 -6.59 -45.11
CA GLY A 641 -13.65 -6.58 -46.31
C GLY A 641 -12.58 -7.69 -46.31
N THR A 642 -12.12 -8.07 -45.12
CA THR A 642 -11.14 -9.14 -44.90
C THR A 642 -11.72 -10.53 -45.23
N LEU A 643 -13.05 -10.72 -45.20
CA LEU A 643 -13.74 -11.96 -45.58
C LEU A 643 -14.14 -11.96 -47.07
N HIS A 644 -13.15 -11.79 -47.95
CA HIS A 644 -13.40 -11.61 -49.38
C HIS A 644 -14.03 -12.84 -50.06
N ASN A 645 -14.71 -12.61 -51.19
CA ASN A 645 -15.46 -13.64 -51.92
C ASN A 645 -14.62 -14.75 -52.57
N LYS A 646 -13.29 -14.61 -52.56
CA LYS A 646 -12.33 -15.63 -53.01
C LYS A 646 -11.73 -16.46 -51.86
N MET A 647 -12.13 -16.19 -50.63
CA MET A 647 -11.71 -16.96 -49.46
C MET A 647 -12.63 -18.17 -49.32
N PRO A 648 -12.10 -19.39 -49.12
CA PRO A 648 -12.93 -20.57 -48.85
C PRO A 648 -13.80 -20.38 -47.59
N LEU A 649 -15.03 -20.89 -47.60
CA LEU A 649 -15.94 -20.86 -46.45
C LEU A 649 -15.26 -21.43 -45.20
N GLN A 650 -14.55 -22.56 -45.35
CA GLN A 650 -13.78 -23.20 -44.27
C GLN A 650 -12.78 -22.22 -43.63
N VAL A 651 -12.00 -21.51 -44.44
CA VAL A 651 -11.01 -20.54 -43.94
C VAL A 651 -11.70 -19.38 -43.22
N LYS A 652 -12.88 -18.95 -43.70
CA LYS A 652 -13.68 -17.92 -43.01
C LYS A 652 -14.17 -18.41 -41.66
N GLU A 653 -14.76 -19.61 -41.57
CA GLU A 653 -15.23 -20.22 -40.32
C GLU A 653 -14.07 -20.40 -39.32
N GLU A 654 -12.96 -21.01 -39.75
CA GLU A 654 -11.73 -21.16 -38.95
C GLU A 654 -11.23 -19.82 -38.40
N MET A 655 -11.14 -18.80 -39.26
CA MET A 655 -10.61 -17.49 -38.88
C MET A 655 -11.51 -16.81 -37.84
N LEU A 656 -12.83 -16.84 -38.01
CA LEU A 656 -13.75 -16.18 -37.09
C LEU A 656 -13.79 -16.88 -35.72
N GLU A 657 -13.77 -18.20 -35.70
CA GLU A 657 -13.71 -18.99 -34.46
C GLU A 657 -12.36 -18.80 -33.74
N PHE A 658 -11.25 -18.80 -34.48
CA PHE A 658 -9.93 -18.49 -33.94
C PHE A 658 -9.87 -17.07 -33.36
N VAL A 659 -10.38 -16.07 -34.09
CA VAL A 659 -10.42 -14.67 -33.61
C VAL A 659 -11.21 -14.55 -32.31
N LYS A 660 -12.37 -15.21 -32.21
CA LYS A 660 -13.19 -15.21 -31.00
C LYS A 660 -12.43 -15.76 -29.80
N GLN A 661 -11.67 -16.84 -29.98
CA GLN A 661 -10.85 -17.43 -28.93
C GLN A 661 -9.66 -16.52 -28.58
N MET A 662 -8.84 -16.17 -29.57
CA MET A 662 -7.63 -15.37 -29.41
C MET A 662 -7.89 -14.06 -28.65
N LEU A 663 -9.00 -13.37 -28.94
CA LEU A 663 -9.34 -12.13 -28.23
C LEU A 663 -9.57 -12.33 -26.74
N LEU A 664 -10.08 -13.49 -26.34
CA LEU A 664 -10.35 -13.84 -24.94
C LEU A 664 -9.11 -14.28 -24.17
N ASP A 665 -8.21 -15.05 -24.77
CA ASP A 665 -7.18 -15.80 -24.03
C ASP A 665 -5.73 -15.51 -24.42
N ALA A 666 -5.46 -14.90 -25.59
CA ALA A 666 -4.11 -14.76 -26.11
C ALA A 666 -3.21 -13.80 -25.30
N HIS A 667 -1.93 -14.14 -25.21
CA HIS A 667 -0.86 -13.32 -24.65
C HIS A 667 0.10 -12.87 -25.75
N THR A 668 1.02 -11.97 -25.42
CA THR A 668 2.01 -11.46 -26.37
C THR A 668 2.86 -12.54 -27.02
N SER A 669 3.07 -13.67 -26.32
CA SER A 669 3.74 -14.85 -26.86
C SER A 669 3.03 -15.43 -28.07
N ASP A 670 1.69 -15.48 -28.06
CA ASP A 670 0.90 -16.05 -29.16
C ASP A 670 1.04 -15.22 -30.43
N TYR A 671 1.05 -13.90 -30.29
CA TYR A 671 1.35 -12.98 -31.38
C TYR A 671 2.80 -13.11 -31.86
N ALA A 672 3.76 -13.27 -30.93
CA ALA A 672 5.18 -13.41 -31.26
C ALA A 672 5.47 -14.70 -32.04
N VAL A 673 4.75 -15.79 -31.78
CA VAL A 673 4.85 -17.06 -32.56
C VAL A 673 3.95 -17.11 -33.78
N LYS A 674 3.26 -16.01 -34.09
CA LYS A 674 2.38 -15.86 -35.26
C LYS A 674 1.20 -16.84 -35.27
N PHE A 675 0.72 -17.12 -34.06
CA PHE A 675 -0.31 -18.10 -33.74
C PHE A 675 0.09 -19.55 -34.09
N PHE A 676 -0.33 -20.47 -33.23
CA PHE A 676 -0.35 -21.89 -33.54
C PHE A 676 -1.81 -22.31 -33.68
N ALA A 677 -2.18 -22.84 -34.85
CA ALA A 677 -3.53 -23.31 -35.13
C ALA A 677 -3.48 -24.53 -36.06
N LEU A 678 -4.10 -25.62 -35.63
CA LEU A 678 -4.35 -26.78 -36.49
C LEU A 678 -5.58 -26.49 -37.34
N ARG A 679 -5.44 -26.62 -38.65
CA ARG A 679 -6.42 -26.18 -39.65
C ARG A 679 -6.67 -27.26 -40.69
N HIS A 680 -7.78 -27.13 -41.42
CA HIS A 680 -8.06 -28.03 -42.53
C HIS A 680 -7.01 -27.87 -43.63
N PRO A 681 -6.49 -28.98 -44.19
CA PRO A 681 -5.47 -28.94 -45.25
C PRO A 681 -6.02 -28.43 -46.58
N GLU A 682 -7.34 -28.55 -46.80
CA GLU A 682 -8.02 -28.23 -48.06
C GLU A 682 -8.35 -26.73 -48.17
N ILE A 683 -7.36 -25.94 -48.59
CA ILE A 683 -7.51 -24.48 -48.80
C ILE A 683 -7.83 -24.09 -50.25
N ASN A 684 -7.82 -25.05 -51.17
CA ASN A 684 -8.10 -24.86 -52.59
C ASN A 684 -9.39 -25.62 -52.98
N PRO A 685 -10.15 -25.12 -53.98
CA PRO A 685 -11.35 -25.82 -54.43
C PRO A 685 -11.00 -27.19 -55.05
N PRO A 686 -11.92 -28.16 -55.03
CA PRO A 686 -11.71 -29.46 -55.66
C PRO A 686 -11.33 -29.33 -57.14
N ALA A 687 -10.42 -30.18 -57.60
CA ALA A 687 -10.09 -30.27 -59.02
C ALA A 687 -11.34 -30.71 -59.81
N ASN A 688 -11.78 -29.88 -60.75
CA ASN A 688 -13.03 -30.04 -61.53
C ASN A 688 -14.35 -29.78 -60.78
N ALA A 689 -14.34 -28.95 -59.73
CA ALA A 689 -15.56 -28.53 -59.06
C ALA A 689 -16.59 -27.91 -60.03
N SER A 690 -17.84 -28.37 -59.96
CA SER A 690 -18.98 -27.78 -60.65
C SER A 690 -19.22 -26.33 -60.19
N PRO A 691 -19.95 -25.51 -60.98
CA PRO A 691 -20.31 -24.15 -60.56
C PRO A 691 -21.01 -24.09 -59.19
N GLU A 692 -21.84 -25.09 -58.88
CA GLU A 692 -22.53 -25.20 -57.59
C GLU A 692 -21.57 -25.52 -56.44
N GLU A 693 -20.60 -26.42 -56.66
CA GLU A 693 -19.57 -26.75 -55.68
C GLU A 693 -18.64 -25.55 -55.42
N LEU A 694 -18.26 -24.82 -56.47
CA LEU A 694 -17.49 -23.58 -56.34
C LEU A 694 -18.28 -22.51 -55.56
N ALA A 695 -19.58 -22.36 -55.84
CA ALA A 695 -20.44 -21.42 -55.13
C ALA A 695 -20.56 -21.78 -53.63
N ARG A 696 -20.67 -23.08 -53.29
CA ARG A 696 -20.67 -23.55 -51.90
C ARG A 696 -19.30 -23.32 -51.24
N PHE A 697 -18.22 -23.65 -51.93
CA PHE A 697 -16.85 -23.52 -51.43
C PHE A 697 -16.48 -22.07 -51.09
N TYR A 698 -16.95 -21.09 -51.87
CA TYR A 698 -16.69 -19.66 -51.64
C TYR A 698 -17.81 -18.91 -50.92
N SER A 699 -18.83 -19.63 -50.46
CA SER A 699 -19.99 -19.03 -49.79
C SER A 699 -19.61 -18.21 -48.54
N GLN A 700 -20.50 -17.32 -48.14
CA GLN A 700 -20.30 -16.51 -46.93
C GLN A 700 -20.72 -17.29 -45.68
N VAL A 701 -20.15 -16.89 -44.55
CA VAL A 701 -20.42 -17.51 -43.25
C VAL A 701 -21.84 -17.17 -42.81
N GLU A 702 -22.54 -18.15 -42.26
CA GLU A 702 -23.85 -17.94 -41.65
C GLU A 702 -23.72 -17.68 -40.16
N VAL A 703 -24.56 -16.77 -39.66
CA VAL A 703 -24.55 -16.34 -38.27
C VAL A 703 -25.97 -16.40 -37.71
N GLN A 704 -26.12 -17.03 -36.56
CA GLN A 704 -27.40 -17.14 -35.87
C GLN A 704 -27.21 -16.88 -34.37
N ASN A 705 -28.04 -15.99 -33.79
CA ASN A 705 -27.98 -15.62 -32.38
C ASN A 705 -26.57 -15.21 -31.91
N GLY A 706 -25.83 -14.46 -32.74
CA GLY A 706 -24.46 -14.02 -32.46
C GLY A 706 -23.37 -15.10 -32.62
N LYS A 707 -23.75 -16.32 -33.02
CA LYS A 707 -22.83 -17.45 -33.21
C LYS A 707 -22.59 -17.72 -34.68
N VAL A 708 -21.37 -18.14 -35.00
CA VAL A 708 -21.07 -18.66 -36.33
C VAL A 708 -21.71 -20.04 -36.43
N VAL A 709 -22.48 -20.27 -37.50
CA VAL A 709 -23.02 -21.58 -37.82
C VAL A 709 -21.97 -22.30 -38.66
N ASN A 710 -21.12 -23.08 -37.98
CA ASN A 710 -20.07 -23.86 -38.62
C ASN A 710 -20.68 -24.97 -39.49
N LYS A 711 -20.59 -24.83 -40.82
CA LYS A 711 -21.04 -25.85 -41.77
C LYS A 711 -19.94 -26.82 -42.15
N VAL A 712 -18.69 -26.36 -42.13
CA VAL A 712 -17.53 -27.13 -42.60
C VAL A 712 -16.52 -27.30 -41.48
N LEU A 713 -16.35 -26.30 -40.61
CA LEU A 713 -15.47 -26.39 -39.45
C LEU A 713 -15.93 -27.49 -38.47
N GLY A 714 -15.00 -28.37 -38.08
CA GLY A 714 -15.26 -29.50 -37.18
C GLY A 714 -15.75 -30.78 -37.87
N THR A 715 -15.83 -30.79 -39.21
CA THR A 715 -16.15 -32.01 -39.98
C THR A 715 -14.97 -32.99 -40.08
N HIS A 716 -13.74 -32.51 -39.92
CA HIS A 716 -12.54 -33.36 -39.88
C HIS A 716 -12.18 -33.72 -38.44
N PRO A 717 -11.76 -34.97 -38.16
CA PRO A 717 -11.21 -35.36 -36.86
C PRO A 717 -9.89 -34.63 -36.59
N GLU A 718 -9.57 -34.40 -35.31
CA GLU A 718 -8.39 -33.62 -34.88
C GLU A 718 -7.07 -34.14 -35.46
N ASN A 719 -6.93 -35.45 -35.65
CA ASN A 719 -5.73 -36.09 -36.20
C ASN A 719 -5.52 -35.83 -37.71
N GLN A 720 -6.49 -35.22 -38.39
CA GLN A 720 -6.41 -34.82 -39.80
C GLN A 720 -6.14 -33.32 -39.97
N LEU A 721 -6.17 -32.55 -38.88
CA LEU A 721 -5.84 -31.13 -38.92
C LEU A 721 -4.32 -30.94 -38.94
N VAL A 722 -3.85 -29.96 -39.71
CA VAL A 722 -2.42 -29.68 -39.90
C VAL A 722 -2.10 -28.22 -39.60
N GLU A 723 -0.88 -27.95 -39.14
CA GLU A 723 -0.39 -26.57 -39.07
C GLU A 723 0.01 -26.10 -40.48
N LEU A 724 -0.70 -25.11 -41.00
CA LEU A 724 -0.40 -24.50 -42.30
C LEU A 724 0.66 -23.40 -42.17
N SER A 725 1.89 -23.76 -41.81
CA SER A 725 2.97 -22.82 -41.46
C SER A 725 3.42 -21.89 -42.60
N ASN A 726 3.04 -22.18 -43.84
CA ASN A 726 3.33 -21.35 -45.02
C ASN A 726 2.18 -20.38 -45.38
N ASP A 727 1.02 -20.48 -44.73
CA ASP A 727 -0.11 -19.58 -44.97
C ASP A 727 0.09 -18.24 -44.25
N LYS A 728 0.91 -17.39 -44.88
CA LYS A 728 1.19 -16.02 -44.44
C LYS A 728 -0.09 -15.16 -44.39
N GLY A 729 -1.09 -15.51 -45.20
CA GLY A 729 -2.34 -14.77 -45.32
C GLY A 729 -3.18 -14.88 -44.05
N PHE A 730 -3.21 -16.04 -43.39
CA PHE A 730 -4.03 -16.26 -42.21
C PHE A 730 -3.72 -15.29 -41.06
N PHE A 731 -2.45 -15.21 -40.64
CA PHE A 731 -2.04 -14.27 -39.59
C PHE A 731 -2.41 -12.82 -39.94
N GLY A 732 -2.11 -12.41 -41.18
CA GLY A 732 -2.39 -11.06 -41.65
C GLY A 732 -3.88 -10.75 -41.70
N ASN A 733 -4.71 -11.70 -42.10
CA ASN A 733 -6.16 -11.55 -42.16
C ASN A 733 -6.77 -11.50 -40.76
N VAL A 734 -6.34 -12.36 -39.82
CA VAL A 734 -6.75 -12.29 -38.41
C VAL A 734 -6.45 -10.91 -37.82
N MET A 735 -5.22 -10.43 -37.97
CA MET A 735 -4.80 -9.13 -37.43
C MET A 735 -5.57 -7.95 -38.06
N ARG A 736 -5.77 -7.97 -39.39
CA ARG A 736 -6.54 -6.93 -40.09
C ARG A 736 -8.00 -6.95 -39.72
N PHE A 737 -8.62 -8.12 -39.62
CA PHE A 737 -9.99 -8.26 -39.19
C PHE A 737 -10.19 -7.69 -37.78
N VAL A 738 -9.29 -8.01 -36.86
CA VAL A 738 -9.42 -7.57 -35.47
C VAL A 738 -9.17 -6.06 -35.31
N TYR A 739 -8.08 -5.54 -35.87
CA TYR A 739 -7.60 -4.19 -35.55
C TYR A 739 -7.74 -3.16 -36.68
N LYS A 740 -7.71 -3.57 -37.96
CA LYS A 740 -7.70 -2.66 -39.14
C LYS A 740 -9.09 -2.35 -39.68
N GLU A 741 -9.97 -3.34 -39.74
CA GLU A 741 -11.37 -3.14 -40.12
C GLU A 741 -12.02 -2.09 -39.22
N PRO A 742 -12.97 -1.28 -39.71
CA PRO A 742 -13.65 -0.31 -38.88
C PRO A 742 -14.46 -1.00 -37.76
N PRO A 743 -14.64 -0.36 -36.59
CA PRO A 743 -15.59 -0.82 -35.58
C PRO A 743 -17.01 -0.92 -36.16
N ASN A 744 -17.87 -1.73 -35.53
CA ASN A 744 -19.26 -1.84 -35.91
C ASN A 744 -19.96 -0.45 -35.85
N PRO A 745 -20.88 -0.11 -36.78
CA PRO A 745 -21.60 1.17 -36.75
C PRO A 745 -22.25 1.50 -35.41
N ASP A 746 -22.77 0.52 -34.67
CA ASP A 746 -23.36 0.73 -33.35
C ASP A 746 -22.33 1.20 -32.31
N THR A 747 -21.10 0.68 -32.38
CA THR A 747 -19.97 1.14 -31.56
C THR A 747 -19.52 2.53 -32.00
N VAL A 748 -19.42 2.80 -33.29
CA VAL A 748 -19.01 4.11 -33.81
C VAL A 748 -19.98 5.20 -33.35
N ASN A 749 -21.29 4.97 -33.51
CA ASN A 749 -22.33 5.93 -33.16
C ASN A 749 -22.29 6.34 -31.68
N ARG A 750 -21.88 5.43 -30.79
CA ARG A 750 -21.77 5.65 -29.34
C ARG A 750 -20.42 6.19 -28.92
N GLY A 751 -19.37 5.69 -29.57
CA GLY A 751 -18.00 5.98 -29.21
C GLY A 751 -17.54 7.33 -29.71
N GLN A 752 -17.95 7.77 -30.91
CA GLN A 752 -17.38 8.95 -31.57
C GLN A 752 -17.50 10.28 -30.79
N THR A 753 -18.48 10.38 -29.87
CA THR A 753 -18.66 11.54 -28.98
C THR A 753 -17.98 11.39 -27.63
N SER A 754 -17.41 10.21 -27.34
CA SER A 754 -16.72 9.91 -26.09
C SER A 754 -15.30 10.46 -26.09
N LEU A 755 -14.86 10.92 -24.92
CA LEU A 755 -13.50 11.44 -24.68
C LEU A 755 -12.39 10.41 -24.98
N ILE A 756 -12.70 9.11 -24.99
CA ILE A 756 -11.72 8.03 -25.18
C ILE A 756 -11.69 7.46 -26.60
N TRP A 757 -12.50 7.98 -27.53
CA TRP A 757 -12.62 7.43 -28.88
C TRP A 757 -11.30 7.45 -29.65
N GLU A 758 -10.62 8.59 -29.65
CA GLU A 758 -9.34 8.75 -30.34
C GLU A 758 -8.27 7.84 -29.70
N ASP A 759 -8.19 7.80 -28.36
CA ASP A 759 -7.33 6.88 -27.62
C ASP A 759 -7.59 5.41 -28.01
N PHE A 760 -8.86 5.01 -28.15
CA PHE A 760 -9.25 3.65 -28.52
C PHE A 760 -8.88 3.30 -29.95
N MET A 761 -9.08 4.22 -30.90
CA MET A 761 -8.69 4.01 -32.30
C MET A 761 -7.17 3.96 -32.45
N ASN A 762 -6.44 4.81 -31.72
CA ASN A 762 -4.98 4.78 -31.66
C ASN A 762 -4.46 3.46 -31.05
N TYR A 763 -5.11 2.96 -30.00
CA TYR A 763 -4.82 1.63 -29.43
C TYR A 763 -4.94 0.52 -30.47
N ARG A 764 -6.02 0.49 -31.26
CA ARG A 764 -6.23 -0.53 -32.31
C ARG A 764 -5.13 -0.46 -33.36
N LYS A 765 -4.83 0.74 -33.85
CA LYS A 765 -3.78 0.98 -34.84
C LYS A 765 -2.40 0.55 -34.31
N GLU A 766 -2.05 0.97 -33.10
CA GLU A 766 -0.76 0.63 -32.50
C GLU A 766 -0.60 -0.88 -32.31
N LEU A 767 -1.65 -1.60 -31.88
CA LEU A 767 -1.59 -3.06 -31.77
C LEU A 767 -1.42 -3.78 -33.10
N LEU A 768 -2.07 -3.30 -34.16
CA LEU A 768 -1.86 -3.82 -35.51
C LEU A 768 -0.38 -3.71 -35.89
N ASP A 769 0.22 -2.53 -35.66
CA ASP A 769 1.61 -2.26 -36.05
C ASP A 769 2.59 -3.07 -35.21
N ILE A 770 2.52 -3.00 -33.87
CA ILE A 770 3.56 -3.58 -33.01
C ILE A 770 3.46 -5.10 -32.86
N LEU A 771 2.27 -5.70 -32.95
CA LEU A 771 2.10 -7.16 -32.90
C LEU A 771 2.13 -7.77 -34.31
N GLY A 772 1.54 -7.07 -35.28
CA GLY A 772 1.53 -7.51 -36.68
C GLY A 772 2.90 -7.44 -37.33
N GLY A 773 3.68 -6.41 -37.02
CA GLY A 773 5.03 -6.21 -37.55
C GLY A 773 6.16 -6.86 -36.74
N ASP A 774 5.86 -7.55 -35.63
CA ASP A 774 6.89 -8.24 -34.82
C ASP A 774 7.51 -9.38 -35.62
N SER A 775 8.84 -9.43 -35.78
CA SER A 775 9.46 -10.47 -36.61
C SER A 775 9.59 -11.80 -35.84
N ASN A 776 9.27 -12.92 -36.48
CA ASN A 776 9.51 -14.26 -35.93
C ASN A 776 10.48 -15.03 -36.83
N PHE A 777 11.55 -15.59 -36.27
CA PHE A 777 12.58 -16.27 -37.06
C PHE A 777 12.07 -17.53 -37.77
N ALA A 778 11.12 -18.27 -37.19
CA ALA A 778 10.52 -19.47 -37.78
C ALA A 778 9.44 -19.14 -38.82
N LYS A 779 8.84 -17.94 -38.73
CA LYS A 779 7.75 -17.45 -39.60
C LYS A 779 8.05 -16.03 -40.12
N PRO A 780 9.18 -15.77 -40.81
CA PRO A 780 9.71 -14.42 -41.04
C PRO A 780 8.84 -13.53 -41.93
N TYR A 781 7.95 -14.13 -42.73
CA TYR A 781 7.06 -13.42 -43.65
C TYR A 781 5.63 -13.27 -43.12
N HIS A 782 5.34 -13.69 -41.89
CA HIS A 782 4.02 -13.52 -41.27
C HIS A 782 3.97 -12.14 -40.61
N LEU A 783 3.96 -11.12 -41.47
CA LEU A 783 4.01 -9.72 -41.08
C LEU A 783 2.78 -8.98 -41.59
N VAL A 784 2.32 -8.02 -40.80
CA VAL A 784 1.32 -7.06 -41.24
C VAL A 784 2.00 -5.75 -41.55
N ASP A 785 1.89 -5.31 -42.79
CA ASP A 785 2.28 -3.99 -43.26
C ASP A 785 3.78 -3.62 -43.02
N GLY A 786 4.64 -4.60 -42.72
CA GLY A 786 6.11 -4.45 -42.63
C GLY A 786 6.70 -4.95 -41.30
N ILE A 787 8.01 -4.76 -41.09
CA ILE A 787 8.67 -5.04 -39.81
C ILE A 787 8.57 -3.81 -38.91
N VAL A 788 8.14 -4.00 -37.67
CA VAL A 788 8.05 -2.94 -36.64
C VAL A 788 8.85 -3.35 -35.42
N ASN A 789 9.92 -2.60 -35.13
CA ASN A 789 10.74 -2.81 -33.94
C ASN A 789 10.02 -2.23 -32.70
N SER A 790 9.66 -3.09 -31.75
CA SER A 790 9.10 -2.71 -30.45
C SER A 790 9.73 -3.53 -29.32
N THR A 791 9.64 -3.04 -28.08
CA THR A 791 10.10 -3.81 -26.91
C THR A 791 9.02 -4.79 -26.45
N SER A 792 9.42 -5.90 -25.84
CA SER A 792 8.48 -6.88 -25.26
C SER A 792 7.57 -6.24 -24.21
N GLU A 793 8.10 -5.31 -23.41
CA GLU A 793 7.34 -4.54 -22.42
C GLU A 793 6.26 -3.68 -23.08
N ARG A 794 6.58 -2.95 -24.15
CA ARG A 794 5.58 -2.13 -24.87
C ARG A 794 4.48 -3.01 -25.46
N ARG A 795 4.82 -4.15 -26.08
CA ARG A 795 3.82 -5.11 -26.58
C ARG A 795 2.93 -5.64 -25.46
N PHE A 796 3.52 -6.00 -24.32
CA PHE A 796 2.78 -6.50 -23.15
C PHE A 796 1.82 -5.45 -22.57
N LEU A 797 2.34 -4.25 -22.32
CA LEU A 797 1.56 -3.13 -21.78
C LEU A 797 0.42 -2.74 -22.73
N ARG A 798 0.68 -2.66 -24.03
CA ARG A 798 -0.32 -2.28 -25.02
C ARG A 798 -1.37 -3.37 -25.26
N LEU A 799 -1.01 -4.66 -25.25
CA LEU A 799 -2.00 -5.73 -25.41
C LEU A 799 -2.97 -5.76 -24.23
N GLY A 800 -2.47 -5.55 -23.00
CA GLY A 800 -3.28 -5.59 -21.78
C GLY A 800 -3.69 -7.01 -21.36
N CYS A 801 -4.41 -7.09 -20.24
CA CYS A 801 -4.86 -8.35 -19.65
C CYS A 801 -5.89 -9.05 -20.54
N ALA A 802 -5.74 -10.37 -20.71
CA ALA A 802 -6.71 -11.20 -21.42
C ALA A 802 -8.07 -11.19 -20.70
N PRO A 803 -9.20 -11.01 -21.42
CA PRO A 803 -10.53 -11.00 -20.81
C PRO A 803 -10.81 -12.23 -19.94
N ASP A 804 -10.46 -13.44 -20.37
CA ASP A 804 -10.70 -14.65 -19.59
C ASP A 804 -9.98 -14.64 -18.23
N GLU A 805 -8.74 -14.16 -18.19
CA GLU A 805 -7.91 -14.01 -17.00
C GLU A 805 -8.47 -12.93 -16.08
N MET A 806 -8.90 -11.80 -16.66
CA MET A 806 -9.56 -10.70 -15.95
C MET A 806 -10.82 -11.22 -15.23
N PHE A 807 -11.69 -11.93 -15.93
CA PHE A 807 -12.94 -12.46 -15.37
C PHE A 807 -12.71 -13.63 -14.41
N ASN A 808 -11.68 -14.46 -14.61
CA ASN A 808 -11.31 -15.52 -13.68
C ASN A 808 -10.89 -14.94 -12.32
N LYS A 809 -9.97 -13.97 -12.34
CA LYS A 809 -9.52 -13.25 -11.13
C LYS A 809 -10.69 -12.58 -10.41
N LEU A 810 -11.58 -11.95 -11.16
CA LEU A 810 -12.78 -11.30 -10.62
C LEU A 810 -13.76 -12.32 -10.00
N CYS A 811 -14.03 -13.43 -10.67
CA CYS A 811 -14.88 -14.50 -10.13
C CYS A 811 -14.31 -15.08 -8.84
N LYS A 812 -12.97 -15.26 -8.78
CA LYS A 812 -12.26 -15.70 -7.57
C LYS A 812 -12.43 -14.73 -6.41
N GLN A 813 -12.23 -13.43 -6.65
CA GLN A 813 -12.45 -12.38 -5.65
C GLN A 813 -13.89 -12.37 -5.16
N LYS A 814 -14.88 -12.35 -6.07
CA LYS A 814 -16.30 -12.30 -5.74
C LYS A 814 -16.77 -13.51 -4.95
N PHE A 815 -16.32 -14.70 -5.35
CA PHE A 815 -16.64 -15.93 -4.63
C PHE A 815 -16.08 -15.93 -3.22
N ASN A 816 -14.83 -15.51 -3.02
CA ASN A 816 -14.19 -15.47 -1.72
C ASN A 816 -14.92 -14.52 -0.76
N SER A 817 -15.29 -13.32 -1.22
CA SER A 817 -16.08 -12.37 -0.43
C SER A 817 -17.44 -12.95 -0.03
N ASN A 818 -18.14 -13.62 -0.95
CA ASN A 818 -19.44 -14.24 -0.68
C ASN A 818 -19.32 -15.46 0.26
N LYS A 819 -18.29 -16.29 0.12
CA LYS A 819 -18.05 -17.44 0.99
C LYS A 819 -17.76 -16.99 2.41
N TRP A 820 -16.93 -15.95 2.56
CA TRP A 820 -16.65 -15.33 3.84
C TRP A 820 -17.94 -14.82 4.49
N PHE A 821 -18.77 -14.07 3.74
CA PHE A 821 -20.06 -13.59 4.25
C PHE A 821 -21.01 -14.72 4.66
N LYS A 822 -21.13 -15.79 3.85
CA LYS A 822 -21.96 -16.96 4.18
C LYS A 822 -21.48 -17.72 5.40
N MET A 823 -20.17 -17.89 5.56
CA MET A 823 -19.59 -18.61 6.69
C MET A 823 -19.83 -17.87 8.00
N PHE A 824 -19.47 -16.58 8.08
CA PHE A 824 -19.68 -15.79 9.28
C PHE A 824 -21.16 -15.49 9.53
N GLY A 825 -21.95 -15.26 8.48
CA GLY A 825 -23.41 -15.15 8.57
C GLY A 825 -24.06 -16.43 9.09
N GLY A 826 -23.60 -17.61 8.64
CA GLY A 826 -24.08 -18.91 9.09
C GLY A 826 -23.74 -19.19 10.56
N ILE A 827 -22.50 -18.92 10.98
CA ILE A 827 -22.10 -19.04 12.40
C ILE A 827 -22.93 -18.07 13.26
N GLY A 828 -23.10 -16.83 12.82
CA GLY A 828 -23.94 -15.84 13.50
C GLY A 828 -25.40 -16.28 13.63
N ALA A 829 -25.98 -16.82 12.56
CA ALA A 829 -27.35 -17.34 12.55
C ALA A 829 -27.51 -18.58 13.45
N GLY A 830 -26.55 -19.51 13.44
CA GLY A 830 -26.53 -20.67 14.31
C GLY A 830 -26.44 -20.28 15.78
N LEU A 831 -25.53 -19.36 16.12
CA LEU A 831 -25.39 -18.81 17.46
C LEU A 831 -26.68 -18.10 17.91
N LEU A 832 -27.30 -17.31 17.04
CA LEU A 832 -28.59 -16.67 17.31
C LEU A 832 -29.67 -17.72 17.57
N GLY A 833 -29.75 -18.77 16.75
CA GLY A 833 -30.71 -19.86 16.91
C GLY A 833 -30.56 -20.58 18.26
N VAL A 834 -29.35 -20.95 18.65
CA VAL A 834 -29.06 -21.57 19.96
C VAL A 834 -29.45 -20.63 21.11
N THR A 835 -29.12 -19.34 20.98
CA THR A 835 -29.43 -18.32 21.98
C THR A 835 -30.94 -18.13 22.16
N VAL A 836 -31.70 -18.10 21.06
CA VAL A 836 -33.17 -18.01 21.08
C VAL A 836 -33.78 -19.28 21.66
N LEU A 837 -33.33 -20.46 21.23
CA LEU A 837 -33.84 -21.75 21.73
C LEU A 837 -33.61 -21.90 23.25
N SER A 838 -32.49 -21.40 23.76
CA SER A 838 -32.18 -21.46 25.19
C SER A 838 -33.22 -20.76 26.06
N GLN A 839 -33.92 -19.74 25.53
CA GLN A 839 -34.97 -19.00 26.26
C GLN A 839 -36.09 -19.92 26.75
N PHE A 840 -36.47 -20.93 25.95
CA PHE A 840 -37.54 -21.86 26.32
C PHE A 840 -37.20 -22.75 27.52
N PHE A 841 -35.92 -22.83 27.89
CA PHE A 841 -35.44 -23.62 29.03
C PHE A 841 -35.14 -22.76 30.27
N MET A 842 -35.27 -21.44 30.19
CA MET A 842 -35.01 -20.51 31.29
C MET A 842 -36.20 -20.41 32.26
N GLY A 843 -35.91 -20.12 33.54
CA GLY A 843 -36.93 -19.86 34.56
C GLY A 843 -37.57 -21.07 35.25
N LYS A 844 -37.02 -22.29 35.10
CA LYS A 844 -37.52 -23.46 35.85
C LYS A 844 -37.29 -23.29 37.36
N MET A 845 -38.35 -23.36 38.16
CA MET A 845 -38.34 -23.29 39.63
C MET A 845 -39.31 -24.33 40.20
N LYS A 846 -38.99 -24.90 41.38
CA LYS A 846 -39.89 -25.83 42.08
C LYS A 846 -41.08 -25.02 42.61
N VAL A 847 -42.29 -25.39 42.21
CA VAL A 847 -43.52 -24.74 42.68
C VAL A 847 -43.71 -25.11 44.16
N PRO A 848 -43.96 -24.14 45.06
CA PRO A 848 -44.32 -24.43 46.45
C PRO A 848 -45.58 -25.28 46.47
N THR A 849 -45.60 -26.35 47.27
CA THR A 849 -46.82 -27.11 47.51
C THR A 849 -47.83 -26.20 48.20
N ALA A 850 -49.04 -26.09 47.65
CA ALA A 850 -50.14 -25.44 48.35
C ALA A 850 -50.25 -26.05 49.75
N ASN A 851 -50.17 -25.23 50.79
CA ASN A 851 -50.54 -25.68 52.12
C ASN A 851 -52.01 -26.08 52.03
N LYS A 852 -52.29 -27.38 52.03
CA LYS A 852 -53.63 -27.85 52.35
C LYS A 852 -53.89 -27.38 53.77
N GLU A 853 -54.74 -26.37 53.92
CA GLU A 853 -55.31 -26.04 55.22
C GLU A 853 -55.88 -27.34 55.79
N ASN A 854 -55.34 -27.77 56.93
CA ASN A 854 -55.96 -28.84 57.69
C ASN A 854 -57.20 -28.25 58.35
N LYS A 855 -58.32 -28.45 57.65
CA LYS A 855 -59.73 -28.19 58.00
C LYS A 855 -60.21 -26.74 57.99
#